data_AF-A0A0S7X4W8-F1
#
_entry.id   AF-A0A0S7X4W8-F1
#
_cell.length_a   1.000
_cell.length_b   1.000
_cell.length_c   1.000
_cell.angle_alpha   90.00
_cell.angle_beta   90.00
_cell.angle_gamma   90.00
#
_symmetry.space_group_name_H-M   'P 1'
#
loop_
_entity.id
_entity.type
_entity.pdbx_description
1 polymer ?
#
loop_
_entity_poly.entity_id
_entity_poly.type
_entity_poly.pdbx_seq_one_letter_code
_entity_poly.pdbx_strand_id
1 'polypeptide(L)'
;MSKILKRILAVVTALTCFVFLAGPVQGQTVEDLLAQITALQAQLATLQTQLAALQGQPTVTGCKITSFDRNLSQGMSGDDVNCLQIVLNSSADTQLAASGVGSSGNETSYFGPLTKAAVVKFQEKYAADILASWGLTSGTGYVGQTTKAKLNAILGAGGVTPPLPPVTQPTASLAADTPAAATIPTSASKVPVLKVNLQAAGTDVTVTGMTFKRTGVGEYTDWPYLYLYVDDLRVTTYGRSITPDAQEVEFPTLSISIPAGTAKSVTLRADSTTATTKAGNQSAFKLISIAGATFAGLPITGNTMTLGGVGVSDVTVVTGVSISDPVVGSQEATIGSFKLTAGNQDVELKQVILTIVGTIARANVTNIKLYYENELLAQTAGVDNYDNASLSLTTPYDIPKTLSRTFTVKADLGGRVGENLTVKVQQAGDILAVDKTLGYGATVNGIFAVTCGNLVTLKGSTLSMADQGPLTGKVAKNNQDVVLTKIGLTATRNLEVIQLKVTLTASGSIIDGDNTTLVTDLRIKDADTGATLMTGTLPTTATNNVATTTTGVFNLSANTTRNIAITVDMGNSTTLDNATISADLEMVAYGTGTVYVRDVVTGDYLADTEVVPAKVSGDTQTIVAVSLDLYLASSPISQTVITGQAGVSAVGLMFSAGGGSDVSIRSVTVKVHVNTSVPFAAADTTSTRDKVLVVKLYDGTTLLSQKTLEEKGTAGTDAYGQAIFDALSVAIAKNTGKNLVVKLDTASNLTQTFYVAVSAATSTVDARDPQNNAISVGGTGSNVISSYPATPSRYVTIGTAGTLSLAKNTLQTPVSANLALGDGISGVALLGIDLSATKEDVKVTEIEVQRTGTADDQAYTAAHLYDGVSLVKSSTFAAGSTSTLFKELSVIVPADGKKTLVVKVDLAAVDGTFVTSASTTKVKVATTTIEAVGVSSGLPIDCGGVAAEGYDQYIYLTTVKVALSSDSPKGTGYPGTLEDVLHLDFINEGIYDATLNTTTLTIAYSPGTGATTSTEKQFKLYDTAGNVKGTATSSGMTGGINGATITFSGLDLVIPAGTTPPNTTKLILKGNTTYVTSGAGSYQSFNLQNTSDVVWNDQYVDVSALHFVAPLAGGTLTYGY
;
A
#
# COMPACT_ATOMS: atom_id res chain seq x y z
N MET A 1 40.00 -46.08 -17.87
CA MET A 1 40.12 -46.00 -19.34
C MET A 1 39.15 -44.93 -19.83
N SER A 2 39.63 -43.78 -20.33
CA SER A 2 38.76 -42.63 -20.65
C SER A 2 37.90 -42.91 -21.89
N LYS A 3 36.74 -42.23 -22.00
CA LYS A 3 35.77 -42.35 -23.11
C LYS A 3 36.40 -42.15 -24.50
N ILE A 4 37.58 -41.54 -24.57
CA ILE A 4 38.36 -41.32 -25.80
C ILE A 4 39.02 -42.62 -26.30
N LEU A 5 39.52 -43.48 -25.41
CA LEU A 5 40.23 -44.71 -25.79
C LEU A 5 39.29 -45.80 -26.33
N LYS A 6 38.03 -45.82 -25.88
CA LYS A 6 36.98 -46.71 -26.43
C LYS A 6 36.53 -46.31 -27.84
N ARG A 7 36.69 -45.04 -28.22
CA ARG A 7 36.30 -44.53 -29.55
C ARG A 7 37.39 -44.79 -30.61
N ILE A 8 38.66 -44.76 -30.23
CA ILE A 8 39.77 -45.07 -31.15
C ILE A 8 39.77 -46.56 -31.52
N LEU A 9 39.43 -47.46 -30.59
CA LEU A 9 39.39 -48.90 -30.86
C LEU A 9 38.21 -49.32 -31.76
N ALA A 10 37.10 -48.59 -31.73
CA ALA A 10 35.94 -48.85 -32.58
C ALA A 10 36.18 -48.47 -34.06
N VAL A 11 37.04 -47.48 -34.33
CA VAL A 11 37.36 -47.03 -35.69
C VAL A 11 38.33 -47.99 -36.40
N VAL A 12 39.27 -48.60 -35.67
CA VAL A 12 40.25 -49.54 -36.25
C VAL A 12 39.63 -50.91 -36.59
N THR A 13 38.54 -51.30 -35.91
CA THR A 13 37.92 -52.63 -36.11
C THR A 13 36.95 -52.67 -37.30
N ALA A 14 36.46 -51.52 -37.79
CA ALA A 14 35.54 -51.45 -38.93
C ALA A 14 36.22 -51.54 -40.30
N LEU A 15 37.56 -51.49 -40.37
CA LEU A 15 38.30 -51.43 -41.64
C LEU A 15 38.72 -52.81 -42.22
N THR A 16 38.38 -53.94 -41.59
CA THR A 16 38.93 -55.27 -41.98
C THR A 16 37.94 -56.34 -42.46
N CYS A 17 36.64 -56.06 -42.62
CA CYS A 17 35.66 -57.09 -43.04
C CYS A 17 34.82 -56.72 -44.27
N PHE A 18 35.45 -56.53 -45.43
CA PHE A 18 34.78 -56.63 -46.73
C PHE A 18 35.60 -57.51 -47.68
N VAL A 19 35.51 -58.83 -47.51
CA VAL A 19 35.84 -59.81 -48.56
C VAL A 19 34.75 -60.88 -48.55
N PHE A 20 34.27 -61.22 -49.76
CA PHE A 20 33.30 -62.25 -50.16
C PHE A 20 31.81 -61.88 -50.08
N LEU A 21 31.25 -61.44 -51.21
CA LEU A 21 30.44 -62.33 -52.09
C LEU A 21 30.11 -61.61 -53.40
N ALA A 22 30.22 -62.37 -54.48
CA ALA A 22 30.42 -61.93 -55.86
C ALA A 22 29.13 -61.52 -56.60
N GLY A 23 29.27 -60.48 -57.43
CA GLY A 23 28.41 -60.08 -58.56
C GLY A 23 29.26 -59.20 -59.49
N PRO A 24 29.02 -59.17 -60.82
CA PRO A 24 30.04 -58.80 -61.80
C PRO A 24 30.48 -57.34 -61.67
N VAL A 25 31.79 -57.19 -61.49
CA VAL A 25 32.57 -55.95 -61.48
C VAL A 25 32.62 -55.38 -62.89
N GLN A 26 32.00 -54.22 -63.11
CA GLN A 26 32.50 -53.26 -64.09
C GLN A 26 33.60 -52.47 -63.36
N GLY A 27 34.84 -52.59 -63.83
CA GLY A 27 36.01 -52.04 -63.14
C GLY A 27 35.92 -50.52 -63.03
N GLN A 28 35.92 -50.02 -61.79
CA GLN A 28 36.18 -48.61 -61.52
C GLN A 28 37.54 -48.26 -62.13
N THR A 29 37.55 -47.21 -62.93
CA THR A 29 38.77 -46.75 -63.59
C THR A 29 39.73 -46.17 -62.54
N VAL A 30 41.02 -46.09 -62.86
CA VAL A 30 42.01 -45.39 -62.01
C VAL A 30 41.57 -43.95 -61.73
N GLU A 31 40.81 -43.36 -62.64
CA GLU A 31 40.23 -42.02 -62.54
C GLU A 31 39.11 -41.94 -61.48
N ASP A 32 38.26 -42.96 -61.36
CA ASP A 32 37.23 -43.05 -60.31
C ASP A 32 37.83 -43.20 -58.90
N LEU A 33 38.93 -43.96 -58.79
CA LEU A 33 39.67 -44.10 -57.54
C LEU A 33 40.42 -42.81 -57.16
N LEU A 34 40.99 -42.09 -58.12
CA LEU A 34 41.61 -40.78 -57.88
C LEU A 34 40.57 -39.71 -57.49
N ALA A 35 39.36 -39.75 -58.08
CA ALA A 35 38.25 -38.89 -57.70
C ALA A 35 37.79 -39.16 -56.26
N GLN A 36 37.71 -40.42 -55.83
CA GLN A 36 37.40 -40.78 -54.44
C GLN A 36 38.48 -40.35 -53.44
N ILE A 37 39.77 -40.50 -53.79
CA ILE A 37 40.88 -40.05 -52.95
C ILE A 37 40.85 -38.53 -52.78
N THR A 38 40.57 -37.79 -53.85
CA THR A 38 40.45 -36.32 -53.82
C THR A 38 39.26 -35.87 -52.96
N ALA A 39 38.11 -36.57 -53.04
CA ALA A 39 36.94 -36.29 -52.21
C ALA A 39 37.19 -36.57 -50.71
N LEU A 40 37.91 -37.65 -50.39
CA LEU A 40 38.28 -37.99 -49.01
C LEU A 40 39.30 -37.00 -48.43
N GLN A 41 40.25 -36.51 -49.23
CA GLN A 41 41.20 -35.47 -48.81
C GLN A 41 40.50 -34.13 -48.53
N ALA A 42 39.49 -33.76 -49.33
CA ALA A 42 38.66 -32.57 -49.09
C ALA A 42 37.84 -32.68 -47.79
N GLN A 43 37.28 -33.86 -47.48
CA GLN A 43 36.59 -34.11 -46.21
C GLN A 43 37.54 -33.98 -45.01
N LEU A 44 38.77 -34.47 -45.12
CA LEU A 44 39.78 -34.42 -44.06
C LEU A 44 40.21 -32.97 -43.76
N ALA A 45 40.39 -32.15 -44.79
CA ALA A 45 40.67 -30.71 -44.63
C ALA A 45 39.48 -29.97 -43.97
N THR A 46 38.25 -30.34 -44.31
CA THR A 46 37.03 -29.75 -43.71
C THR A 46 36.92 -30.09 -42.23
N LEU A 47 37.21 -31.34 -41.85
CA LEU A 47 37.21 -31.80 -40.45
C LEU A 47 38.33 -31.16 -39.62
N GLN A 48 39.51 -30.94 -40.21
CA GLN A 48 40.62 -30.24 -39.55
C GLN A 48 40.28 -28.75 -39.30
N THR A 49 39.58 -28.11 -40.25
CA THR A 49 39.09 -26.73 -40.10
C THR A 49 38.01 -26.62 -39.01
N GLN A 50 37.11 -27.62 -38.91
CA GLN A 50 36.10 -27.70 -37.85
C GLN A 50 36.72 -27.90 -36.46
N LEU A 51 37.80 -28.67 -36.35
CA LEU A 51 38.51 -28.88 -35.09
C LEU A 51 39.22 -27.60 -34.61
N ALA A 52 39.77 -26.80 -35.52
CA ALA A 52 40.38 -25.51 -35.19
C ALA A 52 39.31 -24.47 -34.74
N ALA A 53 38.11 -24.48 -35.32
CA ALA A 53 37.00 -23.63 -34.91
C ALA A 53 36.45 -23.97 -33.50
N LEU A 54 36.51 -25.26 -33.11
CA LEU A 54 36.10 -25.74 -31.78
C LEU A 54 37.10 -25.41 -30.66
N GLN A 55 38.36 -25.09 -30.98
CA GLN A 55 39.40 -24.77 -29.99
C GLN A 55 39.50 -23.26 -29.68
N GLY A 56 38.66 -22.40 -30.28
CA GLY A 56 38.77 -20.94 -30.19
C GLY A 56 37.52 -20.17 -29.69
N GLN A 57 36.53 -20.80 -29.04
CA GLN A 57 35.30 -20.12 -28.61
C GLN A 57 35.28 -19.73 -27.12
N PRO A 58 34.81 -18.51 -26.77
CA PRO A 58 34.84 -17.96 -25.41
C PRO A 58 33.68 -18.47 -24.53
N THR A 59 34.00 -18.95 -23.33
CA THR A 59 33.03 -19.21 -22.25
C THR A 59 32.65 -17.89 -21.55
N VAL A 60 31.34 -17.58 -21.42
CA VAL A 60 30.85 -16.43 -20.63
C VAL A 60 31.09 -16.71 -19.14
N THR A 61 32.23 -16.25 -18.63
CA THR A 61 32.71 -16.51 -17.28
C THR A 61 31.97 -15.62 -16.28
N GLY A 62 31.35 -16.21 -15.25
CA GLY A 62 30.71 -15.47 -14.14
C GLY A 62 29.20 -15.69 -13.95
N CYS A 63 28.50 -16.30 -14.90
CA CYS A 63 27.08 -16.62 -14.76
C CYS A 63 26.83 -17.82 -13.83
N LYS A 64 25.92 -17.68 -12.86
CA LYS A 64 25.51 -18.75 -11.92
C LYS A 64 24.32 -19.58 -12.38
N ILE A 65 23.62 -19.14 -13.43
CA ILE A 65 22.48 -19.85 -14.03
C ILE A 65 22.89 -20.47 -15.36
N THR A 66 22.20 -21.54 -15.76
CA THR A 66 22.41 -22.22 -17.05
C THR A 66 21.35 -21.86 -18.10
N SER A 67 20.25 -21.22 -17.68
CA SER A 67 19.18 -20.68 -18.54
C SER A 67 18.36 -19.61 -17.81
N PHE A 68 17.73 -18.73 -18.59
CA PHE A 68 16.71 -17.77 -18.21
C PHE A 68 15.33 -18.41 -18.32
N ASP A 69 14.77 -18.80 -17.20
CA ASP A 69 13.49 -19.53 -17.17
C ASP A 69 12.30 -18.61 -16.85
N ARG A 70 12.49 -17.59 -15.99
CA ARG A 70 11.43 -16.61 -15.65
C ARG A 70 11.57 -15.29 -16.41
N ASN A 71 10.45 -14.61 -16.63
CA ASN A 71 10.46 -13.28 -17.26
C ASN A 71 11.04 -12.25 -16.29
N LEU A 72 11.83 -11.29 -16.80
CA LEU A 72 12.49 -10.27 -15.97
C LEU A 72 12.04 -8.86 -16.35
N SER A 73 11.84 -8.02 -15.33
CA SER A 73 11.45 -6.63 -15.46
C SER A 73 12.15 -5.76 -14.42
N GLN A 74 12.11 -4.44 -14.61
CA GLN A 74 12.62 -3.47 -13.65
C GLN A 74 12.02 -3.71 -12.25
N GLY A 75 12.87 -3.65 -11.23
CA GLY A 75 12.52 -3.92 -9.83
C GLY A 75 12.79 -5.35 -9.35
N MET A 76 13.02 -6.30 -10.27
CA MET A 76 13.34 -7.69 -9.90
C MET A 76 14.79 -7.87 -9.44
N SER A 77 15.02 -8.86 -8.59
CA SER A 77 16.37 -9.29 -8.19
C SER A 77 16.58 -10.80 -8.32
N GLY A 78 17.81 -11.25 -8.56
CA GLY A 78 18.18 -12.66 -8.60
C GLY A 78 19.49 -12.96 -9.34
N ASP A 79 19.91 -14.23 -9.30
CA ASP A 79 21.10 -14.71 -10.02
C ASP A 79 20.94 -14.65 -11.54
N ASP A 80 19.71 -14.76 -12.03
CA ASP A 80 19.37 -14.53 -13.43
C ASP A 80 19.54 -13.06 -13.82
N VAL A 81 19.11 -12.11 -12.99
CA VAL A 81 19.37 -10.68 -13.22
C VAL A 81 20.87 -10.38 -13.25
N ASN A 82 21.66 -11.00 -12.36
CA ASN A 82 23.12 -10.86 -12.39
C ASN A 82 23.72 -11.39 -13.70
N CYS A 83 23.31 -12.59 -14.12
CA CYS A 83 23.77 -13.16 -15.38
C CYS A 83 23.29 -12.38 -16.62
N LEU A 84 22.10 -11.78 -16.57
CA LEU A 84 21.63 -10.85 -17.60
C LEU A 84 22.57 -9.66 -17.75
N GLN A 85 23.01 -9.07 -16.64
CA GLN A 85 23.95 -7.94 -16.68
C GLN A 85 25.30 -8.37 -17.27
N ILE A 86 25.79 -9.56 -16.94
CA ILE A 86 27.04 -10.11 -17.48
C ILE A 86 26.94 -10.28 -19.01
N VAL A 87 25.83 -10.86 -19.49
CA VAL A 87 25.59 -11.03 -20.93
C VAL A 87 25.47 -9.69 -21.65
N LEU A 88 24.76 -8.72 -21.07
CA LEU A 88 24.61 -7.39 -21.66
C LEU A 88 25.93 -6.62 -21.69
N ASN A 89 26.78 -6.75 -20.67
CA ASN A 89 28.11 -6.14 -20.60
C ASN A 89 29.14 -6.81 -21.52
N SER A 90 28.85 -7.99 -22.06
CA SER A 90 29.77 -8.69 -22.99
C SER A 90 29.89 -8.03 -24.37
N SER A 91 29.01 -7.06 -24.67
CA SER A 91 28.98 -6.34 -25.95
C SER A 91 28.90 -4.84 -25.69
N ALA A 92 29.76 -4.05 -26.34
CA ALA A 92 29.79 -2.59 -26.21
C ALA A 92 28.43 -1.93 -26.55
N ASP A 93 27.69 -2.50 -27.52
CA ASP A 93 26.38 -1.99 -27.95
C ASP A 93 25.29 -2.12 -26.88
N THR A 94 25.47 -3.04 -25.93
CA THR A 94 24.47 -3.40 -24.92
C THR A 94 24.97 -3.16 -23.49
N GLN A 95 26.15 -2.56 -23.34
CA GLN A 95 26.79 -2.35 -22.05
C GLN A 95 25.94 -1.45 -21.14
N LEU A 96 25.83 -1.83 -19.87
CA LEU A 96 25.06 -1.09 -18.86
C LEU A 96 25.77 0.21 -18.46
N ALA A 97 27.06 0.13 -18.15
CA ALA A 97 27.89 1.26 -17.73
C ALA A 97 29.38 1.00 -18.02
N ALA A 98 30.13 2.07 -18.29
CA ALA A 98 31.58 1.99 -18.54
C ALA A 98 32.42 1.83 -17.26
N SER A 99 31.92 2.28 -16.09
CA SER A 99 32.57 2.16 -14.79
C SER A 99 31.54 2.21 -13.65
N GLY A 100 31.88 1.65 -12.48
CA GLY A 100 31.02 1.67 -11.29
C GLY A 100 30.01 0.52 -11.25
N VAL A 101 28.98 0.65 -10.40
CA VAL A 101 27.97 -0.41 -10.17
C VAL A 101 27.25 -0.75 -11.48
N GLY A 102 27.27 -2.02 -11.87
CA GLY A 102 26.68 -2.52 -13.11
C GLY A 102 27.61 -2.52 -14.33
N SER A 103 28.85 -2.01 -14.22
CA SER A 103 29.89 -2.17 -15.26
C SER A 103 30.44 -3.59 -15.31
N SER A 104 31.20 -3.92 -16.38
CA SER A 104 31.78 -5.26 -16.53
C SER A 104 32.66 -5.64 -15.34
N GLY A 105 32.37 -6.78 -14.69
CA GLY A 105 33.04 -7.24 -13.46
C GLY A 105 32.50 -6.62 -12.17
N ASN A 106 31.52 -5.71 -12.26
CA ASN A 106 30.81 -5.07 -11.15
C ASN A 106 29.29 -5.24 -11.27
N GLU A 107 28.82 -6.32 -11.89
CA GLU A 107 27.40 -6.63 -12.06
C GLU A 107 26.69 -6.85 -10.71
N THR A 108 25.42 -6.47 -10.66
CA THR A 108 24.56 -6.62 -9.47
C THR A 108 23.50 -7.68 -9.70
N SER A 109 22.79 -8.06 -8.65
CA SER A 109 21.60 -8.91 -8.75
C SER A 109 20.29 -8.12 -8.87
N TYR A 110 20.31 -6.80 -9.09
CA TYR A 110 19.10 -5.94 -9.13
C TYR A 110 18.85 -5.34 -10.52
N PHE A 111 17.62 -5.47 -11.03
CA PHE A 111 17.22 -4.97 -12.34
C PHE A 111 16.78 -3.51 -12.21
N GLY A 112 17.74 -2.60 -12.31
CA GLY A 112 17.50 -1.16 -12.25
C GLY A 112 17.25 -0.50 -13.62
N PRO A 113 17.11 0.84 -13.64
CA PRO A 113 16.93 1.60 -14.88
C PRO A 113 18.04 1.39 -15.92
N LEU A 114 19.30 1.23 -15.49
CA LEU A 114 20.43 0.96 -16.39
C LEU A 114 20.32 -0.41 -17.07
N THR A 115 19.90 -1.43 -16.32
CA THR A 115 19.63 -2.77 -16.87
C THR A 115 18.48 -2.72 -17.87
N LYS A 116 17.41 -1.97 -17.59
CA LYS A 116 16.29 -1.78 -18.52
C LYS A 116 16.75 -1.17 -19.85
N ALA A 117 17.54 -0.10 -19.79
CA ALA A 117 18.08 0.56 -20.97
C ALA A 117 19.00 -0.39 -21.78
N ALA A 118 19.84 -1.17 -21.12
CA ALA A 118 20.68 -2.17 -21.76
C ALA A 118 19.86 -3.30 -22.42
N VAL A 119 18.76 -3.73 -21.79
CA VAL A 119 17.83 -4.71 -22.40
C VAL A 119 17.16 -4.12 -23.64
N VAL A 120 16.72 -2.85 -23.62
CA VAL A 120 16.17 -2.20 -24.83
C VAL A 120 17.17 -2.27 -25.98
N LYS A 121 18.43 -1.86 -25.74
CA LYS A 121 19.49 -1.93 -26.76
C LYS A 121 19.74 -3.36 -27.26
N PHE A 122 19.71 -4.34 -26.36
CA PHE A 122 19.86 -5.75 -26.72
C PHE A 122 18.71 -6.26 -27.59
N GLN A 123 17.48 -5.85 -27.27
CA GLN A 123 16.29 -6.20 -28.05
C GLN A 123 16.32 -5.59 -29.44
N GLU A 124 16.74 -4.33 -29.55
CA GLU A 124 16.88 -3.64 -30.84
C GLU A 124 18.03 -4.24 -31.68
N LYS A 125 19.15 -4.60 -31.03
CA LYS A 125 20.27 -5.30 -31.69
C LYS A 125 19.85 -6.63 -32.31
N TYR A 126 18.94 -7.36 -31.68
CA TYR A 126 18.42 -8.64 -32.17
C TYR A 126 16.93 -8.55 -32.59
N ALA A 127 16.53 -7.43 -33.19
CA ALA A 127 15.14 -7.14 -33.51
C ALA A 127 14.45 -8.23 -34.36
N ALA A 128 15.17 -8.84 -35.30
CA ALA A 128 14.63 -9.92 -36.14
C ALA A 128 14.21 -11.17 -35.34
N ASP A 129 15.00 -11.52 -34.33
CA ASP A 129 14.74 -12.70 -33.49
C ASP A 129 13.83 -12.39 -32.29
N ILE A 130 13.85 -11.14 -31.81
CA ILE A 130 13.20 -10.75 -30.56
C ILE A 130 11.91 -9.97 -30.78
N LEU A 131 11.88 -9.03 -31.70
CA LEU A 131 10.80 -8.04 -31.86
C LEU A 131 9.87 -8.34 -33.04
N ALA A 132 10.42 -8.87 -34.15
CA ALA A 132 9.67 -9.06 -35.40
C ALA A 132 8.47 -9.99 -35.26
N SER A 133 8.59 -11.07 -34.49
CA SER A 133 7.49 -12.01 -34.21
C SER A 133 6.34 -11.40 -33.40
N TRP A 134 6.56 -10.24 -32.79
CA TRP A 134 5.56 -9.51 -32.00
C TRP A 134 5.12 -8.21 -32.67
N GLY A 135 5.62 -7.92 -33.88
CA GLY A 135 5.33 -6.66 -34.58
C GLY A 135 5.88 -5.41 -33.89
N LEU A 136 6.86 -5.57 -32.98
CA LEU A 136 7.46 -4.45 -32.26
C LEU A 136 8.63 -3.87 -33.06
N THR A 137 8.75 -2.54 -33.06
CA THR A 137 9.84 -1.81 -33.75
C THR A 137 10.84 -1.17 -32.80
N SER A 138 10.56 -1.17 -31.49
CA SER A 138 11.45 -0.64 -30.45
C SER A 138 11.48 -1.58 -29.24
N GLY A 139 12.60 -1.61 -28.54
CA GLY A 139 12.77 -2.46 -27.36
C GLY A 139 11.89 -2.02 -26.19
N THR A 140 11.34 -2.96 -25.44
CA THR A 140 10.43 -2.70 -24.31
C THR A 140 11.15 -2.62 -22.96
N GLY A 141 12.39 -3.13 -22.90
CA GLY A 141 13.14 -3.30 -21.66
C GLY A 141 12.59 -4.44 -20.78
N TYR A 142 11.66 -5.23 -21.31
CA TYR A 142 11.09 -6.42 -20.67
C TYR A 142 11.70 -7.70 -21.25
N VAL A 143 12.21 -8.57 -20.39
CA VAL A 143 12.80 -9.84 -20.80
C VAL A 143 11.70 -10.92 -20.85
N GLY A 144 10.96 -10.91 -21.96
CA GLY A 144 9.91 -11.90 -22.29
C GLY A 144 10.44 -13.11 -23.08
N GLN A 145 9.52 -13.92 -23.64
CA GLN A 145 9.83 -15.22 -24.25
C GLN A 145 10.93 -15.19 -25.31
N THR A 146 10.85 -14.32 -26.32
CA THR A 146 11.83 -14.25 -27.41
C THR A 146 13.15 -13.62 -26.97
N THR A 147 13.11 -12.65 -26.04
CA THR A 147 14.32 -12.12 -25.40
C THR A 147 15.05 -13.22 -24.61
N LYS A 148 14.32 -14.02 -23.81
CA LYS A 148 14.89 -15.18 -23.08
C LYS A 148 15.43 -16.24 -24.03
N ALA A 149 14.73 -16.54 -25.12
CA ALA A 149 15.19 -17.50 -26.11
C ALA A 149 16.54 -17.06 -26.71
N LYS A 150 16.68 -15.78 -27.09
CA LYS A 150 17.95 -15.25 -27.59
C LYS A 150 19.04 -15.19 -26.53
N LEU A 151 18.70 -14.78 -25.31
CA LEU A 151 19.63 -14.77 -24.19
C LEU A 151 20.10 -16.19 -23.82
N ASN A 152 19.22 -17.18 -23.86
CA ASN A 152 19.55 -18.60 -23.64
C ASN A 152 20.37 -19.17 -24.78
N ALA A 153 20.17 -18.71 -26.01
CA ALA A 153 21.06 -19.05 -27.12
C ALA A 153 22.48 -18.49 -26.90
N ILE A 154 22.60 -17.28 -26.32
CA ILE A 154 23.88 -16.64 -26.01
C ILE A 154 24.56 -17.27 -24.78
N LEU A 155 23.80 -17.57 -23.71
CA LEU A 155 24.28 -18.31 -22.52
C LEU A 155 24.64 -19.76 -22.85
N GLY A 156 23.84 -20.36 -23.71
CA GLY A 156 23.90 -21.74 -24.13
C GLY A 156 24.88 -21.99 -25.29
N ALA A 157 25.84 -21.11 -25.55
CA ALA A 157 26.95 -21.38 -26.48
C ALA A 157 27.87 -22.56 -26.02
N GLY A 158 27.48 -23.33 -24.99
CA GLY A 158 28.01 -24.66 -24.64
C GLY A 158 27.07 -25.84 -24.96
N GLY A 159 25.87 -25.57 -25.49
CA GLY A 159 24.92 -26.55 -26.01
C GLY A 159 24.79 -26.37 -27.52
N VAL A 160 25.91 -26.44 -28.25
CA VAL A 160 25.82 -26.74 -29.67
C VAL A 160 25.11 -28.09 -29.78
N THR A 161 23.85 -28.09 -30.23
CA THR A 161 23.46 -29.16 -31.15
C THR A 161 24.59 -29.20 -32.18
N PRO A 162 25.29 -30.34 -32.35
CA PRO A 162 26.39 -30.43 -33.29
C PRO A 162 25.93 -29.75 -34.58
N PRO A 163 26.71 -28.85 -35.20
CA PRO A 163 26.37 -28.38 -36.54
C PRO A 163 26.08 -29.65 -37.32
N LEU A 164 24.82 -29.75 -37.74
CA LEU A 164 24.24 -30.99 -38.20
C LEU A 164 25.18 -31.49 -39.30
N PRO A 165 25.73 -32.72 -39.21
CA PRO A 165 26.79 -33.16 -40.11
C PRO A 165 26.36 -32.81 -41.52
N PRO A 166 27.22 -32.18 -42.35
CA PRO A 166 26.83 -31.81 -43.70
C PRO A 166 26.38 -33.08 -44.43
N VAL A 167 25.07 -33.24 -44.56
CA VAL A 167 24.51 -34.38 -45.27
C VAL A 167 24.46 -33.98 -46.73
N THR A 168 25.07 -34.80 -47.59
CA THR A 168 25.07 -34.58 -49.04
C THR A 168 23.72 -34.91 -49.67
N GLN A 169 22.82 -35.56 -48.91
CA GLN A 169 21.45 -35.93 -49.25
C GLN A 169 20.57 -35.87 -47.99
N PRO A 170 19.25 -35.62 -48.07
CA PRO A 170 18.36 -35.63 -46.90
C PRO A 170 18.44 -36.95 -46.10
N THR A 171 18.37 -36.87 -44.77
CA THR A 171 18.49 -38.04 -43.87
C THR A 171 17.37 -38.08 -42.84
N ALA A 172 16.90 -39.28 -42.52
CA ALA A 172 15.95 -39.53 -41.44
C ALA A 172 16.65 -40.33 -40.32
N SER A 173 16.40 -39.99 -39.06
CA SER A 173 16.98 -40.68 -37.89
C SER A 173 16.00 -40.76 -36.72
N LEU A 174 16.22 -41.70 -35.79
CA LEU A 174 15.42 -41.76 -34.56
C LEU A 174 15.74 -40.56 -33.67
N ALA A 175 14.71 -39.89 -33.13
CA ALA A 175 14.93 -38.77 -32.23
C ALA A 175 15.40 -39.27 -30.85
N ALA A 176 16.31 -38.53 -30.21
CA ALA A 176 16.86 -38.90 -28.90
C ALA A 176 15.80 -38.95 -27.79
N ASP A 177 14.72 -38.19 -27.96
CA ASP A 177 13.54 -38.11 -27.10
C ASP A 177 12.36 -38.93 -27.63
N THR A 178 12.61 -39.95 -28.46
CA THR A 178 11.56 -40.90 -28.84
C THR A 178 10.95 -41.56 -27.59
N PRO A 179 9.62 -41.76 -27.53
CA PRO A 179 8.96 -42.34 -26.37
C PRO A 179 9.61 -43.64 -25.90
N ALA A 180 9.95 -43.72 -24.62
CA ALA A 180 10.46 -44.94 -23.99
C ALA A 180 9.36 -46.02 -23.93
N ALA A 181 9.76 -47.29 -23.83
CA ALA A 181 8.80 -48.38 -23.65
C ALA A 181 7.96 -48.15 -22.38
N ALA A 182 6.63 -48.21 -22.51
CA ALA A 182 5.70 -47.93 -21.42
C ALA A 182 4.41 -48.77 -21.52
N THR A 183 3.70 -48.86 -20.39
CA THR A 183 2.33 -49.40 -20.34
C THR A 183 1.32 -48.27 -20.54
N ILE A 184 0.51 -48.38 -21.59
CA ILE A 184 -0.43 -47.36 -22.05
C ILE A 184 -1.85 -47.75 -21.62
N PRO A 185 -2.58 -46.91 -20.85
CA PRO A 185 -3.98 -47.15 -20.49
C PRO A 185 -4.89 -47.36 -21.72
N THR A 186 -6.00 -48.07 -21.57
CA THR A 186 -7.05 -48.13 -22.60
C THR A 186 -7.77 -46.80 -22.74
N SER A 187 -8.38 -46.54 -23.89
CA SER A 187 -9.10 -45.29 -24.22
C SER A 187 -8.25 -44.02 -24.18
N ALA A 188 -6.94 -44.13 -23.93
CA ALA A 188 -6.00 -43.03 -23.97
C ALA A 188 -5.91 -42.49 -25.39
N SER A 189 -6.12 -41.19 -25.55
CA SER A 189 -6.03 -40.49 -26.82
C SER A 189 -4.63 -39.89 -27.04
N LYS A 190 -4.20 -39.83 -28.30
CA LYS A 190 -2.99 -39.11 -28.78
C LYS A 190 -1.69 -39.47 -28.03
N VAL A 191 -1.52 -40.75 -27.71
CA VAL A 191 -0.32 -41.28 -27.04
C VAL A 191 0.88 -41.25 -28.00
N PRO A 192 2.02 -40.64 -27.66
CA PRO A 192 3.19 -40.65 -28.54
C PRO A 192 3.84 -42.04 -28.55
N VAL A 193 4.08 -42.58 -29.76
CA VAL A 193 4.57 -43.95 -29.94
C VAL A 193 5.90 -44.04 -30.72
N LEU A 194 6.27 -43.01 -31.47
CA LEU A 194 7.56 -42.91 -32.18
C LEU A 194 7.88 -41.43 -32.45
N LYS A 195 9.13 -40.99 -32.26
CA LYS A 195 9.61 -39.68 -32.71
C LYS A 195 10.87 -39.83 -33.56
N VAL A 196 10.91 -39.16 -34.71
CA VAL A 196 12.03 -39.19 -35.67
C VAL A 196 12.46 -37.76 -36.02
N ASN A 197 13.71 -37.58 -36.46
CA ASN A 197 14.24 -36.33 -36.98
C ASN A 197 14.50 -36.46 -38.48
N LEU A 198 13.99 -35.51 -39.26
CA LEU A 198 14.19 -35.42 -40.71
C LEU A 198 15.07 -34.20 -41.00
N GLN A 199 16.21 -34.40 -41.66
CA GLN A 199 17.17 -33.35 -42.00
C GLN A 199 17.24 -33.14 -43.51
N ALA A 200 17.25 -31.88 -43.94
CA ALA A 200 17.53 -31.49 -45.33
C ALA A 200 19.04 -31.26 -45.56
N ALA A 201 19.48 -31.55 -46.79
CA ALA A 201 20.85 -31.32 -47.26
C ALA A 201 21.04 -29.84 -47.70
N GLY A 202 21.79 -29.60 -48.77
CA GLY A 202 22.08 -28.25 -49.29
C GLY A 202 20.91 -27.53 -49.98
N THR A 203 19.73 -28.14 -50.06
CA THR A 203 18.52 -27.54 -50.64
C THR A 203 17.33 -27.85 -49.76
N ASP A 204 16.31 -26.99 -49.82
CA ASP A 204 15.04 -27.22 -49.15
C ASP A 204 14.40 -28.53 -49.62
N VAL A 205 13.76 -29.25 -48.69
CA VAL A 205 13.09 -30.52 -48.96
C VAL A 205 11.64 -30.43 -48.55
N THR A 206 10.75 -30.86 -49.44
CA THR A 206 9.32 -30.99 -49.14
C THR A 206 8.94 -32.46 -49.01
N VAL A 207 8.44 -32.85 -47.83
CA VAL A 207 7.86 -34.18 -47.61
C VAL A 207 6.37 -34.14 -47.94
N THR A 208 5.98 -34.95 -48.93
CA THR A 208 4.61 -35.06 -49.45
C THR A 208 3.84 -36.27 -48.96
N GLY A 209 4.51 -37.20 -48.27
CA GLY A 209 3.84 -38.30 -47.58
C GLY A 209 4.78 -39.11 -46.70
N MET A 210 4.23 -39.87 -45.76
CA MET A 210 4.99 -40.78 -44.88
C MET A 210 4.19 -42.06 -44.61
N THR A 211 4.83 -43.23 -44.69
CA THR A 211 4.19 -44.51 -44.35
C THR A 211 4.85 -45.13 -43.13
N PHE A 212 4.02 -45.53 -42.17
CA PHE A 212 4.46 -46.23 -40.97
C PHE A 212 3.95 -47.66 -40.94
N LYS A 213 4.70 -48.57 -40.32
CA LYS A 213 4.35 -49.97 -40.13
C LYS A 213 4.31 -50.33 -38.65
N ARG A 214 3.23 -50.96 -38.21
CA ARG A 214 3.12 -51.57 -36.88
C ARG A 214 3.80 -52.93 -36.88
N THR A 215 4.51 -53.23 -35.80
CA THR A 215 5.18 -54.51 -35.55
C THR A 215 4.99 -54.94 -34.10
N GLY A 216 5.26 -56.21 -33.77
CA GLY A 216 5.04 -56.77 -32.43
C GLY A 216 3.88 -57.77 -32.39
N VAL A 217 3.64 -58.35 -31.20
CA VAL A 217 2.68 -59.44 -30.99
C VAL A 217 1.24 -58.97 -30.76
N GLY A 218 0.97 -57.66 -30.77
CA GLY A 218 -0.39 -57.11 -30.77
C GLY A 218 -1.09 -57.17 -32.13
N GLU A 219 -2.27 -56.57 -32.22
CA GLU A 219 -3.12 -56.52 -33.42
C GLU A 219 -3.27 -55.08 -33.94
N TYR A 220 -3.74 -54.91 -35.18
CA TYR A 220 -3.91 -53.58 -35.78
C TYR A 220 -5.03 -52.76 -35.11
N THR A 221 -6.01 -53.41 -34.47
CA THR A 221 -7.13 -52.78 -33.75
C THR A 221 -6.77 -52.30 -32.34
N ASP A 222 -5.57 -52.64 -31.84
CA ASP A 222 -5.04 -52.10 -30.58
C ASP A 222 -4.87 -50.58 -30.63
N TRP A 223 -4.64 -50.06 -31.85
CA TRP A 223 -4.38 -48.66 -32.16
C TRP A 223 -5.30 -48.18 -33.30
N PRO A 224 -6.60 -47.97 -33.03
CA PRO A 224 -7.61 -47.70 -34.06
C PRO A 224 -7.28 -46.48 -34.94
N TYR A 225 -6.65 -45.45 -34.36
CA TYR A 225 -6.33 -44.22 -35.07
C TYR A 225 -4.93 -43.72 -34.73
N LEU A 226 -4.22 -43.27 -35.76
CA LEU A 226 -2.90 -42.64 -35.64
C LEU A 226 -2.90 -41.25 -36.27
N TYR A 227 -2.04 -40.41 -35.71
CA TYR A 227 -1.90 -39.00 -36.04
C TYR A 227 -0.42 -38.66 -36.17
N LEU A 228 -0.11 -37.75 -37.09
CA LEU A 228 1.24 -37.26 -37.28
C LEU A 228 1.36 -35.86 -36.70
N TYR A 229 2.43 -35.64 -35.95
CA TYR A 229 2.78 -34.35 -35.37
C TYR A 229 4.16 -33.94 -35.87
N VAL A 230 4.34 -32.69 -36.24
CA VAL A 230 5.64 -32.11 -36.63
C VAL A 230 5.94 -30.97 -35.67
N ASP A 231 7.08 -31.03 -34.99
CA ASP A 231 7.46 -30.06 -33.94
C ASP A 231 6.32 -29.84 -32.93
N ASP A 232 5.70 -30.96 -32.52
CA ASP A 232 4.56 -31.06 -31.58
C ASP A 232 3.22 -30.42 -32.05
N LEU A 233 3.11 -30.06 -33.33
CA LEU A 233 1.85 -29.64 -33.97
C LEU A 233 1.26 -30.77 -34.82
N ARG A 234 -0.03 -31.09 -34.64
CA ARG A 234 -0.73 -32.10 -35.43
C ARG A 234 -0.82 -31.66 -36.90
N VAL A 235 -0.33 -32.47 -37.83
CA VAL A 235 -0.37 -32.17 -39.29
C VAL A 235 -1.39 -33.02 -40.07
N THR A 236 -2.22 -33.79 -39.36
CA THR A 236 -3.22 -34.69 -39.96
C THR A 236 -4.62 -34.28 -39.57
N THR A 237 -5.46 -34.01 -40.57
CA THR A 237 -6.87 -33.63 -40.35
C THR A 237 -7.69 -34.75 -39.71
N TYR A 238 -7.47 -36.00 -40.09
CA TYR A 238 -8.18 -37.17 -39.54
C TYR A 238 -7.21 -38.20 -38.97
N GLY A 239 -7.68 -38.99 -38.00
CA GLY A 239 -6.96 -40.16 -37.54
C GLY A 239 -6.96 -41.23 -38.62
N ARG A 240 -5.83 -41.92 -38.79
CA ARG A 240 -5.67 -42.95 -39.81
C ARG A 240 -5.60 -44.32 -39.20
N SER A 241 -6.35 -45.26 -39.76
CA SER A 241 -6.35 -46.65 -39.34
C SER A 241 -5.20 -47.43 -39.97
N ILE A 242 -4.75 -48.45 -39.24
CA ILE A 242 -3.76 -49.41 -39.73
C ILE A 242 -4.47 -50.43 -40.63
N THR A 243 -3.89 -50.70 -41.80
CA THR A 243 -4.40 -51.73 -42.72
C THR A 243 -4.20 -53.14 -42.13
N PRO A 244 -5.21 -54.03 -42.14
CA PRO A 244 -5.10 -55.36 -41.53
C PRO A 244 -4.02 -56.26 -42.14
N ASP A 245 -3.87 -56.25 -43.46
CA ASP A 245 -2.99 -57.20 -44.16
C ASP A 245 -1.53 -56.71 -44.18
N ALA A 246 -1.29 -55.44 -44.53
CA ALA A 246 0.06 -54.89 -44.62
C ALA A 246 0.63 -54.42 -43.27
N GLN A 247 -0.23 -54.21 -42.26
CA GLN A 247 0.11 -53.59 -40.96
C GLN A 247 0.67 -52.17 -41.12
N GLU A 248 0.24 -51.47 -42.17
CA GLU A 248 0.77 -50.15 -42.57
C GLU A 248 -0.29 -49.07 -42.46
N VAL A 249 0.14 -47.85 -42.13
CA VAL A 249 -0.66 -46.63 -42.13
C VAL A 249 0.07 -45.57 -42.94
N GLU A 250 -0.60 -45.06 -43.98
CA GLU A 250 -0.04 -44.06 -44.89
C GLU A 250 -0.57 -42.68 -44.53
N PHE A 251 0.29 -41.66 -44.57
CA PHE A 251 -0.03 -40.24 -44.47
C PHE A 251 0.40 -39.53 -45.77
N PRO A 252 -0.37 -39.59 -46.87
CA PRO A 252 -0.17 -38.85 -48.11
C PRO A 252 -0.56 -37.37 -47.95
N THR A 253 -0.30 -36.59 -49.01
CA THR A 253 -0.64 -35.17 -49.16
C THR A 253 -0.12 -34.28 -48.03
N LEU A 254 1.07 -34.60 -47.51
CA LEU A 254 1.78 -33.74 -46.57
C LEU A 254 2.41 -32.56 -47.30
N SER A 255 2.71 -31.49 -46.57
CA SER A 255 3.42 -30.31 -47.09
C SER A 255 4.49 -29.86 -46.10
N ILE A 256 5.28 -30.81 -45.59
CA ILE A 256 6.29 -30.51 -44.57
C ILE A 256 7.55 -30.02 -45.27
N SER A 257 7.79 -28.71 -45.24
CA SER A 257 9.04 -28.11 -45.73
C SER A 257 10.12 -28.14 -44.65
N ILE A 258 11.31 -28.58 -45.04
CA ILE A 258 12.53 -28.61 -44.23
C ILE A 258 13.57 -27.76 -44.98
N PRO A 259 13.87 -26.54 -44.49
CA PRO A 259 14.86 -25.67 -45.12
C PRO A 259 16.25 -26.30 -45.18
N ALA A 260 17.03 -25.94 -46.20
CA ALA A 260 18.39 -26.42 -46.41
C ALA A 260 19.24 -26.33 -45.14
N GLY A 261 19.92 -27.42 -44.78
CA GLY A 261 20.78 -27.52 -43.61
C GLY A 261 20.06 -27.60 -42.26
N THR A 262 18.72 -27.66 -42.23
CA THR A 262 17.92 -27.76 -41.00
C THR A 262 17.31 -29.14 -40.81
N ALA A 263 16.76 -29.41 -39.62
CA ALA A 263 15.98 -30.60 -39.33
C ALA A 263 14.65 -30.28 -38.64
N LYS A 264 13.66 -31.14 -38.86
CA LYS A 264 12.36 -31.13 -38.18
C LYS A 264 12.12 -32.44 -37.44
N SER A 265 11.44 -32.36 -36.30
CA SER A 265 11.02 -33.52 -35.53
C SER A 265 9.62 -33.96 -35.93
N VAL A 266 9.40 -35.27 -36.08
CA VAL A 266 8.11 -35.85 -36.44
C VAL A 266 7.74 -36.91 -35.41
N THR A 267 6.63 -36.71 -34.72
CA THR A 267 6.08 -37.61 -33.71
C THR A 267 4.83 -38.31 -34.24
N LEU A 268 4.83 -39.64 -34.27
CA LEU A 268 3.65 -40.46 -34.46
C LEU A 268 2.92 -40.61 -33.12
N ARG A 269 1.64 -40.24 -33.09
CA ARG A 269 0.75 -40.41 -31.93
C ARG A 269 -0.39 -41.37 -32.29
N ALA A 270 -0.90 -42.11 -31.32
CA ALA A 270 -1.94 -43.10 -31.54
C ALA A 270 -2.98 -43.10 -30.41
N ASP A 271 -4.22 -43.37 -30.77
CA ASP A 271 -5.28 -43.65 -29.80
C ASP A 271 -5.24 -45.14 -29.46
N SER A 272 -5.32 -45.46 -28.18
CA SER A 272 -5.41 -46.84 -27.71
C SER A 272 -6.85 -47.34 -27.77
N THR A 273 -7.02 -48.65 -27.94
CA THR A 273 -8.33 -49.30 -27.91
C THR A 273 -9.08 -49.02 -26.61
N THR A 274 -10.42 -49.01 -26.69
CA THR A 274 -11.31 -48.96 -25.54
C THR A 274 -11.50 -50.34 -24.89
N ALA A 275 -11.04 -51.42 -25.54
CA ALA A 275 -11.22 -52.80 -25.08
C ALA A 275 -10.14 -53.21 -24.06
N THR A 276 -10.52 -53.32 -22.79
CA THR A 276 -9.63 -53.76 -21.69
C THR A 276 -9.13 -55.20 -21.83
N THR A 277 -9.80 -56.03 -22.64
CA THR A 277 -9.41 -57.42 -22.94
C THR A 277 -8.12 -57.54 -23.77
N LYS A 278 -7.62 -56.43 -24.31
CA LYS A 278 -6.37 -56.35 -25.09
C LYS A 278 -5.14 -55.97 -24.24
N ALA A 279 -5.30 -55.88 -22.91
CA ALA A 279 -4.20 -55.63 -22.00
C ALA A 279 -3.09 -56.68 -22.15
N GLY A 280 -1.83 -56.25 -22.18
CA GLY A 280 -0.66 -57.08 -22.43
C GLY A 280 -0.24 -57.17 -23.91
N ASN A 281 -1.07 -56.73 -24.86
CA ASN A 281 -0.66 -56.62 -26.26
C ASN A 281 0.49 -55.63 -26.43
N GLN A 282 1.47 -55.99 -27.27
CA GLN A 282 2.69 -55.21 -27.48
C GLN A 282 2.86 -54.79 -28.94
N SER A 283 3.02 -53.49 -29.18
CA SER A 283 3.22 -52.92 -30.51
C SER A 283 4.39 -51.93 -30.54
N ALA A 284 5.18 -51.94 -31.62
CA ALA A 284 6.18 -50.94 -31.95
C ALA A 284 5.93 -50.40 -33.36
N PHE A 285 6.26 -49.13 -33.60
CA PHE A 285 6.01 -48.46 -34.88
C PHE A 285 7.30 -48.18 -35.63
N LYS A 286 7.25 -48.31 -36.96
CA LYS A 286 8.39 -48.07 -37.86
C LYS A 286 8.03 -47.06 -38.92
N LEU A 287 8.86 -46.06 -39.18
CA LEU A 287 8.77 -45.23 -40.39
C LEU A 287 9.46 -45.98 -41.53
N ILE A 288 8.71 -46.35 -42.57
CA ILE A 288 9.21 -47.22 -43.65
C ILE A 288 9.41 -46.49 -44.98
N SER A 289 8.69 -45.40 -45.23
CA SER A 289 8.88 -44.58 -46.44
C SER A 289 8.52 -43.12 -46.20
N ILE A 290 9.16 -42.24 -46.97
CA ILE A 290 8.88 -40.81 -47.05
C ILE A 290 8.75 -40.46 -48.54
N ALA A 291 7.68 -39.78 -48.92
CA ALA A 291 7.43 -39.30 -50.28
C ALA A 291 7.78 -37.82 -50.41
N GLY A 292 8.12 -37.37 -51.63
CA GLY A 292 8.49 -35.98 -51.95
C GLY A 292 10.00 -35.76 -52.10
N ALA A 293 10.82 -36.53 -51.38
CA ALA A 293 12.27 -36.62 -51.59
C ALA A 293 12.81 -37.96 -51.08
N THR A 294 14.02 -38.32 -51.51
CA THR A 294 14.72 -39.52 -51.02
C THR A 294 15.47 -39.19 -49.73
N PHE A 295 15.14 -39.90 -48.65
CA PHE A 295 15.83 -39.80 -47.36
C PHE A 295 16.66 -41.06 -47.09
N ALA A 296 17.93 -40.91 -46.76
CA ALA A 296 18.75 -42.00 -46.24
C ALA A 296 18.40 -42.29 -44.76
N GLY A 297 18.56 -43.55 -44.31
CA GLY A 297 18.32 -43.96 -42.92
C GLY A 297 16.97 -44.63 -42.62
N LEU A 298 16.14 -44.84 -43.63
CA LEU A 298 14.89 -45.62 -43.52
C LEU A 298 15.17 -47.15 -43.65
N PRO A 299 14.42 -48.03 -42.95
CA PRO A 299 13.34 -47.73 -42.01
C PRO A 299 13.83 -47.42 -40.58
N ILE A 300 13.07 -46.62 -39.82
CA ILE A 300 13.38 -46.24 -38.43
C ILE A 300 12.36 -46.86 -37.47
N THR A 301 12.81 -47.57 -36.43
CA THR A 301 11.94 -48.30 -35.49
C THR A 301 11.93 -47.65 -34.10
N GLY A 302 10.73 -47.45 -33.54
CA GLY A 302 10.54 -46.99 -32.16
C GLY A 302 10.54 -48.12 -31.12
N ASN A 303 10.38 -47.74 -29.85
CA ASN A 303 10.29 -48.69 -28.75
C ASN A 303 8.94 -49.41 -28.71
N THR A 304 8.89 -50.55 -28.03
CA THR A 304 7.66 -51.34 -27.84
C THR A 304 6.76 -50.72 -26.76
N MET A 305 5.49 -50.53 -27.08
CA MET A 305 4.43 -50.07 -26.18
C MET A 305 3.52 -51.24 -25.79
N THR A 306 3.17 -51.35 -24.51
CA THR A 306 2.29 -52.40 -23.97
C THR A 306 0.94 -51.80 -23.58
N LEU A 307 -0.19 -52.42 -23.93
CA LEU A 307 -1.50 -51.97 -23.46
C LEU A 307 -1.77 -52.37 -22.00
N GLY A 308 -2.31 -51.46 -21.20
CA GLY A 308 -2.77 -51.67 -19.82
C GLY A 308 -4.28 -51.94 -19.74
N GLY A 309 -4.78 -52.33 -18.56
CA GLY A 309 -6.19 -52.70 -18.34
C GLY A 309 -7.09 -51.62 -17.73
N VAL A 310 -6.56 -50.42 -17.44
CA VAL A 310 -7.30 -49.28 -16.85
C VAL A 310 -7.51 -48.21 -17.92
N GLY A 311 -8.67 -47.57 -17.94
CA GLY A 311 -9.02 -46.49 -18.87
C GLY A 311 -8.81 -45.08 -18.31
N VAL A 312 -8.56 -44.12 -19.20
CA VAL A 312 -8.55 -42.67 -18.89
C VAL A 312 -9.97 -42.12 -18.72
N SER A 313 -10.10 -40.94 -18.11
CA SER A 313 -11.33 -40.15 -18.05
C SER A 313 -11.74 -39.61 -19.43
N ASP A 314 -13.00 -39.21 -19.56
CA ASP A 314 -13.56 -38.56 -20.73
C ASP A 314 -13.81 -37.05 -20.55
N VAL A 315 -14.03 -36.36 -21.67
CA VAL A 315 -14.46 -34.95 -21.76
C VAL A 315 -15.56 -34.83 -22.81
N THR A 316 -16.71 -34.30 -22.43
CA THR A 316 -17.84 -34.08 -23.36
C THR A 316 -17.89 -32.63 -23.86
N VAL A 317 -18.03 -32.42 -25.18
CA VAL A 317 -18.12 -31.12 -25.85
C VAL A 317 -19.55 -30.85 -26.33
N VAL A 318 -20.11 -29.69 -26.00
CA VAL A 318 -21.43 -29.23 -26.50
C VAL A 318 -21.41 -27.73 -26.86
N THR A 319 -22.44 -27.26 -27.58
CA THR A 319 -22.59 -25.83 -27.92
C THR A 319 -22.67 -24.95 -26.66
N GLY A 320 -22.13 -23.74 -26.75
CA GLY A 320 -22.15 -22.73 -25.69
C GLY A 320 -23.35 -21.80 -25.83
N VAL A 321 -23.14 -20.51 -25.58
CA VAL A 321 -24.18 -19.48 -25.67
C VAL A 321 -24.27 -18.85 -27.07
N SER A 322 -25.43 -18.28 -27.41
CA SER A 322 -25.62 -17.51 -28.65
C SER A 322 -24.90 -16.15 -28.61
N ILE A 323 -24.50 -15.64 -29.78
CA ILE A 323 -23.64 -14.47 -30.00
C ILE A 323 -24.20 -13.54 -31.10
N SER A 324 -23.85 -12.25 -31.05
CA SER A 324 -24.37 -11.18 -31.95
C SER A 324 -23.49 -10.90 -33.17
N ASP A 325 -24.08 -10.28 -34.20
CA ASP A 325 -23.42 -9.87 -35.45
C ASP A 325 -22.41 -8.70 -35.26
N PRO A 326 -21.14 -8.85 -35.68
CA PRO A 326 -20.11 -7.84 -35.53
C PRO A 326 -20.01 -6.84 -36.70
N VAL A 327 -19.37 -5.69 -36.45
CA VAL A 327 -19.07 -4.67 -37.49
C VAL A 327 -17.70 -4.97 -38.12
N VAL A 328 -17.54 -4.72 -39.41
CA VAL A 328 -16.26 -4.76 -40.13
C VAL A 328 -15.31 -3.75 -39.49
N GLY A 329 -14.10 -4.22 -39.19
CA GLY A 329 -13.08 -3.47 -38.48
C GLY A 329 -13.13 -3.63 -36.95
N SER A 330 -14.09 -4.38 -36.40
CA SER A 330 -14.15 -4.61 -34.94
C SER A 330 -12.95 -5.41 -34.47
N GLN A 331 -12.33 -4.95 -33.39
CA GLN A 331 -11.32 -5.70 -32.64
C GLN A 331 -11.99 -6.47 -31.49
N GLU A 332 -11.47 -7.65 -31.19
CA GLU A 332 -11.93 -8.58 -30.16
C GLU A 332 -13.44 -8.90 -30.18
N ALA A 333 -14.03 -8.94 -31.38
CA ALA A 333 -15.42 -9.30 -31.56
C ALA A 333 -15.66 -10.77 -31.16
N THR A 334 -16.71 -11.05 -30.38
CA THR A 334 -17.07 -12.42 -30.03
C THR A 334 -17.60 -13.17 -31.25
N ILE A 335 -16.95 -14.28 -31.60
CA ILE A 335 -17.25 -15.08 -32.80
C ILE A 335 -17.72 -16.51 -32.50
N GLY A 336 -17.59 -17.01 -31.26
CA GLY A 336 -18.07 -18.36 -30.91
C GLY A 336 -18.14 -18.64 -29.40
N SER A 337 -18.90 -19.66 -29.01
CA SER A 337 -18.94 -20.18 -27.62
C SER A 337 -19.21 -21.69 -27.55
N PHE A 338 -18.49 -22.43 -26.72
CA PHE A 338 -18.69 -23.87 -26.50
C PHE A 338 -18.46 -24.28 -25.04
N LYS A 339 -18.95 -25.45 -24.63
CA LYS A 339 -18.89 -25.95 -23.26
C LYS A 339 -18.23 -27.32 -23.19
N LEU A 340 -17.31 -27.50 -22.24
CA LEU A 340 -16.64 -28.78 -21.94
C LEU A 340 -17.09 -29.29 -20.57
N THR A 341 -17.30 -30.61 -20.43
CA THR A 341 -17.62 -31.27 -19.15
C THR A 341 -16.63 -32.41 -18.91
N ALA A 342 -15.94 -32.40 -17.77
CA ALA A 342 -15.06 -33.49 -17.36
C ALA A 342 -15.86 -34.70 -16.87
N GLY A 343 -15.41 -35.90 -17.20
CA GLY A 343 -15.98 -37.16 -16.75
C GLY A 343 -15.59 -37.52 -15.32
N ASN A 344 -15.03 -38.72 -15.14
CA ASN A 344 -14.84 -39.34 -13.84
C ASN A 344 -13.55 -38.91 -13.10
N GLN A 345 -12.63 -38.22 -13.77
CA GLN A 345 -11.43 -37.63 -13.17
C GLN A 345 -11.25 -36.17 -13.58
N ASP A 346 -10.39 -35.46 -12.86
CA ASP A 346 -9.96 -34.12 -13.24
C ASP A 346 -9.18 -34.19 -14.56
N VAL A 347 -9.48 -33.26 -15.46
CA VAL A 347 -8.82 -33.15 -16.76
C VAL A 347 -8.21 -31.77 -16.93
N GLU A 348 -7.09 -31.68 -17.62
CA GLU A 348 -6.48 -30.41 -18.01
C GLU A 348 -6.61 -30.20 -19.53
N LEU A 349 -7.22 -29.10 -19.94
CA LEU A 349 -7.33 -28.70 -21.34
C LEU A 349 -5.97 -28.14 -21.81
N LYS A 350 -5.44 -28.68 -22.90
CA LYS A 350 -4.16 -28.26 -23.49
C LYS A 350 -4.29 -27.64 -24.87
N GLN A 351 -5.29 -28.06 -25.64
CA GLN A 351 -5.47 -27.54 -26.99
C GLN A 351 -6.93 -27.61 -27.42
N VAL A 352 -7.34 -26.60 -28.20
CA VAL A 352 -8.59 -26.54 -28.93
C VAL A 352 -8.29 -26.15 -30.37
N ILE A 353 -8.83 -26.88 -31.33
CA ILE A 353 -8.82 -26.53 -32.74
C ILE A 353 -10.25 -26.17 -33.12
N LEU A 354 -10.45 -24.97 -33.66
CA LEU A 354 -11.76 -24.47 -34.04
C LEU A 354 -11.84 -24.30 -35.55
N THR A 355 -12.83 -24.87 -36.19
CA THR A 355 -13.07 -24.69 -37.63
C THR A 355 -14.01 -23.51 -37.85
N ILE A 356 -13.58 -22.53 -38.65
CA ILE A 356 -14.31 -21.29 -38.93
C ILE A 356 -14.80 -21.34 -40.37
N VAL A 357 -16.11 -21.33 -40.57
CA VAL A 357 -16.74 -21.47 -41.89
C VAL A 357 -17.77 -20.40 -42.12
N GLY A 358 -17.95 -19.96 -43.36
CA GLY A 358 -18.94 -18.94 -43.74
C GLY A 358 -18.55 -18.27 -45.03
N THR A 359 -19.09 -17.09 -45.31
CA THR A 359 -18.76 -16.30 -46.50
C THR A 359 -17.60 -15.32 -46.28
N ILE A 360 -17.17 -15.05 -45.04
CA ILE A 360 -15.96 -14.26 -44.78
C ILE A 360 -14.70 -15.02 -45.17
N ALA A 361 -13.71 -14.32 -45.73
CA ALA A 361 -12.40 -14.91 -46.02
C ALA A 361 -11.61 -15.20 -44.73
N ARG A 362 -10.91 -16.35 -44.69
CA ARG A 362 -10.05 -16.78 -43.57
C ARG A 362 -9.07 -15.71 -43.06
N ALA A 363 -8.49 -14.95 -43.99
CA ALA A 363 -7.52 -13.88 -43.69
C ALA A 363 -8.14 -12.68 -42.95
N ASN A 364 -9.47 -12.53 -43.00
CA ASN A 364 -10.20 -11.44 -42.39
C ASN A 364 -10.72 -11.80 -40.98
N VAL A 365 -10.34 -12.96 -40.45
CA VAL A 365 -10.61 -13.40 -39.08
C VAL A 365 -9.26 -13.64 -38.41
N THR A 366 -8.80 -12.65 -37.66
CA THR A 366 -7.44 -12.62 -37.08
C THR A 366 -7.48 -12.50 -35.56
N ASN A 367 -6.34 -12.68 -34.91
CA ASN A 367 -6.19 -12.51 -33.45
C ASN A 367 -7.26 -13.28 -32.66
N ILE A 368 -7.37 -14.58 -32.96
CA ILE A 368 -8.40 -15.43 -32.37
C ILE A 368 -7.97 -15.80 -30.96
N LYS A 369 -8.82 -15.50 -29.97
CA LYS A 369 -8.55 -15.66 -28.55
C LYS A 369 -9.60 -16.54 -27.89
N LEU A 370 -9.14 -17.46 -27.04
CA LEU A 370 -9.97 -18.32 -26.21
C LEU A 370 -9.99 -17.78 -24.77
N TYR A 371 -11.18 -17.53 -24.26
CA TYR A 371 -11.42 -17.05 -22.91
C TYR A 371 -12.22 -18.05 -22.09
N TYR A 372 -11.92 -18.10 -20.79
CA TYR A 372 -12.86 -18.54 -19.76
C TYR A 372 -13.20 -17.33 -18.90
N GLU A 373 -14.48 -16.96 -18.84
CA GLU A 373 -14.92 -15.67 -18.25
C GLU A 373 -14.13 -14.48 -18.85
N ASN A 374 -13.27 -13.83 -18.06
CA ASN A 374 -12.42 -12.71 -18.51
C ASN A 374 -10.94 -13.10 -18.64
N GLU A 375 -10.59 -14.36 -18.37
CA GLU A 375 -9.21 -14.86 -18.44
C GLU A 375 -8.88 -15.35 -19.86
N LEU A 376 -7.81 -14.79 -20.44
CA LEU A 376 -7.27 -15.23 -21.72
C LEU A 376 -6.48 -16.53 -21.53
N LEU A 377 -6.94 -17.62 -22.12
CA LEU A 377 -6.32 -18.95 -21.97
C LEU A 377 -5.36 -19.29 -23.10
N ALA A 378 -5.73 -18.95 -24.34
CA ALA A 378 -4.91 -19.19 -25.52
C ALA A 378 -5.27 -18.19 -26.62
N GLN A 379 -4.34 -17.96 -27.53
CA GLN A 379 -4.57 -17.15 -28.71
C GLN A 379 -3.81 -17.70 -29.92
N THR A 380 -4.30 -17.41 -31.11
CA THR A 380 -3.64 -17.69 -32.37
C THR A 380 -3.82 -16.51 -33.32
N ALA A 381 -2.90 -16.35 -34.27
CA ALA A 381 -2.87 -15.18 -35.15
C ALA A 381 -4.09 -15.09 -36.09
N GLY A 382 -4.76 -16.20 -36.37
CA GLY A 382 -5.92 -16.25 -37.27
C GLY A 382 -6.25 -17.67 -37.71
N VAL A 383 -6.93 -17.78 -38.84
CA VAL A 383 -7.39 -19.05 -39.43
C VAL A 383 -6.34 -19.61 -40.40
N ASP A 384 -6.03 -20.90 -40.30
CA ASP A 384 -5.06 -21.60 -41.13
C ASP A 384 -5.62 -21.97 -42.53
N ASN A 385 -4.78 -22.62 -43.36
CA ASN A 385 -5.13 -23.03 -44.72
C ASN A 385 -6.21 -24.12 -44.80
N TYR A 386 -6.64 -24.66 -43.66
CA TYR A 386 -7.66 -25.69 -43.53
C TYR A 386 -8.91 -25.18 -42.80
N ASP A 387 -9.06 -23.85 -42.72
CA ASP A 387 -10.17 -23.17 -42.04
C ASP A 387 -10.16 -23.37 -40.52
N ASN A 388 -9.00 -23.69 -39.92
CA ASN A 388 -8.88 -23.95 -38.50
C ASN A 388 -8.09 -22.89 -37.74
N ALA A 389 -8.49 -22.62 -36.51
CA ALA A 389 -7.76 -21.85 -35.52
C ALA A 389 -7.26 -22.80 -34.43
N SER A 390 -5.95 -23.09 -34.42
CA SER A 390 -5.33 -23.94 -33.40
C SER A 390 -4.91 -23.10 -32.19
N LEU A 391 -5.55 -23.35 -31.05
CA LEU A 391 -5.37 -22.64 -29.79
C LEU A 391 -4.71 -23.61 -28.79
N SER A 392 -3.40 -23.51 -28.64
CA SER A 392 -2.63 -24.29 -27.66
C SER A 392 -2.41 -23.46 -26.41
N LEU A 393 -2.75 -24.02 -25.24
CA LEU A 393 -2.65 -23.33 -23.96
C LEU A 393 -1.22 -23.47 -23.44
N THR A 394 -0.55 -22.35 -23.15
CA THR A 394 0.79 -22.35 -22.53
C THR A 394 0.75 -22.85 -21.10
N THR A 395 -0.33 -22.54 -20.39
CA THR A 395 -0.69 -23.10 -19.09
C THR A 395 -1.97 -23.92 -19.27
N PRO A 396 -1.95 -25.25 -19.11
CA PRO A 396 -3.16 -26.08 -19.20
C PRO A 396 -4.25 -25.59 -18.25
N TYR A 397 -5.51 -25.66 -18.68
CA TYR A 397 -6.65 -25.21 -17.88
C TYR A 397 -7.37 -26.38 -17.21
N ASP A 398 -7.47 -26.36 -15.88
CA ASP A 398 -8.07 -27.43 -15.09
C ASP A 398 -9.60 -27.43 -15.14
N ILE A 399 -10.18 -28.59 -15.45
CA ILE A 399 -11.61 -28.86 -15.36
C ILE A 399 -11.81 -29.99 -14.34
N PRO A 400 -12.32 -29.69 -13.13
CA PRO A 400 -12.55 -30.70 -12.11
C PRO A 400 -13.59 -31.73 -12.57
N LYS A 401 -13.47 -32.98 -12.08
CA LYS A 401 -14.37 -34.09 -12.39
C LYS A 401 -15.84 -33.68 -12.29
N THR A 402 -16.68 -34.16 -13.21
CA THR A 402 -18.12 -33.88 -13.31
C THR A 402 -18.54 -32.43 -13.54
N LEU A 403 -17.62 -31.45 -13.49
CA LEU A 403 -17.94 -30.04 -13.70
C LEU A 403 -17.83 -29.65 -15.17
N SER A 404 -18.59 -28.60 -15.52
CA SER A 404 -18.52 -27.98 -16.83
C SER A 404 -17.93 -26.58 -16.81
N ARG A 405 -17.32 -26.18 -17.93
CA ARG A 405 -16.77 -24.85 -18.17
C ARG A 405 -17.19 -24.37 -19.56
N THR A 406 -17.65 -23.12 -19.66
CA THR A 406 -18.04 -22.49 -20.93
C THR A 406 -16.94 -21.55 -21.37
N PHE A 407 -16.50 -21.72 -22.62
CA PHE A 407 -15.44 -20.94 -23.23
C PHE A 407 -15.99 -20.02 -24.30
N THR A 408 -15.36 -18.86 -24.46
CA THR A 408 -15.72 -17.82 -25.42
C THR A 408 -14.57 -17.58 -26.38
N VAL A 409 -14.90 -17.44 -27.66
CA VAL A 409 -13.94 -17.21 -28.74
C VAL A 409 -14.14 -15.79 -29.28
N LYS A 410 -13.08 -15.00 -29.27
CA LYS A 410 -13.05 -13.63 -29.81
C LYS A 410 -12.07 -13.51 -30.96
N ALA A 411 -12.28 -12.58 -31.90
CA ALA A 411 -11.39 -12.33 -33.02
C ALA A 411 -11.52 -10.90 -33.55
N ASP A 412 -10.48 -10.42 -34.23
CA ASP A 412 -10.49 -9.17 -35.00
C ASP A 412 -11.02 -9.45 -36.41
N LEU A 413 -11.95 -8.61 -36.89
CA LEU A 413 -12.74 -8.88 -38.08
C LEU A 413 -12.54 -7.83 -39.18
N GLY A 414 -11.91 -8.22 -40.28
CA GLY A 414 -11.60 -7.34 -41.43
C GLY A 414 -12.42 -7.61 -42.70
N GLY A 415 -13.57 -8.29 -42.60
CA GLY A 415 -14.37 -8.72 -43.78
C GLY A 415 -15.23 -7.60 -44.39
N ARG A 416 -16.26 -7.94 -45.16
CA ARG A 416 -17.17 -6.98 -45.83
C ARG A 416 -18.59 -7.00 -45.22
N VAL A 417 -19.37 -5.96 -45.50
CA VAL A 417 -20.83 -5.96 -45.21
C VAL A 417 -21.45 -7.23 -45.80
N GLY A 418 -22.26 -7.94 -45.02
CA GLY A 418 -23.01 -9.12 -45.46
C GLY A 418 -22.22 -10.43 -45.48
N GLU A 419 -20.90 -10.43 -45.23
CA GLU A 419 -20.13 -11.66 -45.06
C GLU A 419 -20.44 -12.31 -43.72
N ASN A 420 -20.46 -13.64 -43.61
CA ASN A 420 -20.80 -14.35 -42.39
C ASN A 420 -19.75 -15.38 -41.98
N LEU A 421 -19.79 -15.80 -40.72
CA LEU A 421 -18.99 -16.89 -40.19
C LEU A 421 -19.72 -17.68 -39.10
N THR A 422 -19.26 -18.90 -38.87
CA THR A 422 -19.69 -19.84 -37.85
C THR A 422 -18.45 -20.56 -37.35
N VAL A 423 -18.26 -20.60 -36.03
CA VAL A 423 -17.18 -21.33 -35.38
C VAL A 423 -17.68 -22.73 -35.01
N LYS A 424 -16.86 -23.77 -35.21
CA LYS A 424 -17.20 -25.16 -34.91
C LYS A 424 -16.05 -25.90 -34.23
N VAL A 425 -16.36 -26.89 -33.41
CA VAL A 425 -15.45 -28.01 -33.11
C VAL A 425 -15.85 -29.14 -34.04
N GLN A 426 -14.97 -29.50 -34.99
CA GLN A 426 -15.38 -30.30 -36.15
C GLN A 426 -15.36 -31.81 -35.87
N GLN A 427 -14.52 -32.25 -34.94
CA GLN A 427 -14.35 -33.64 -34.53
C GLN A 427 -13.75 -33.74 -33.12
N ALA A 428 -13.83 -34.94 -32.53
CA ALA A 428 -13.25 -35.22 -31.21
C ALA A 428 -11.75 -34.90 -31.13
N GLY A 429 -11.00 -35.18 -32.19
CA GLY A 429 -9.55 -34.94 -32.26
C GLY A 429 -9.13 -33.47 -32.26
N ASP A 430 -10.08 -32.53 -32.31
CA ASP A 430 -9.80 -31.09 -32.26
C ASP A 430 -9.61 -30.60 -30.82
N ILE A 431 -9.98 -31.39 -29.82
CA ILE A 431 -9.71 -31.11 -28.41
C ILE A 431 -8.55 -32.01 -27.95
N LEU A 432 -7.65 -31.45 -27.14
CA LEU A 432 -6.69 -32.22 -26.36
C LEU A 432 -6.89 -31.85 -24.89
N ALA A 433 -7.45 -32.80 -24.14
CA ALA A 433 -7.47 -32.76 -22.69
C ALA A 433 -6.68 -33.96 -22.15
N VAL A 434 -6.01 -33.80 -21.02
CA VAL A 434 -5.22 -34.86 -20.37
C VAL A 434 -5.85 -35.22 -19.05
N ASP A 435 -6.01 -36.52 -18.80
CA ASP A 435 -6.38 -37.04 -17.49
C ASP A 435 -5.23 -36.78 -16.51
N LYS A 436 -5.50 -35.99 -15.45
CA LYS A 436 -4.45 -35.61 -14.49
C LYS A 436 -3.97 -36.75 -13.61
N THR A 437 -4.77 -37.81 -13.47
CA THR A 437 -4.43 -38.95 -12.63
C THR A 437 -3.50 -39.90 -13.36
N LEU A 438 -3.80 -40.20 -14.62
CA LEU A 438 -3.03 -41.18 -15.40
C LEU A 438 -1.96 -40.54 -16.29
N GLY A 439 -2.05 -39.24 -16.57
CA GLY A 439 -1.08 -38.49 -17.39
C GLY A 439 -1.20 -38.74 -18.90
N TYR A 440 -2.30 -39.34 -19.35
CA TYR A 440 -2.59 -39.64 -20.76
C TYR A 440 -3.80 -38.85 -21.27
N GLY A 441 -3.90 -38.68 -22.59
CA GLY A 441 -5.00 -37.93 -23.21
C GLY A 441 -6.37 -38.53 -22.87
N ALA A 442 -7.29 -37.70 -22.40
CA ALA A 442 -8.67 -38.06 -22.10
C ALA A 442 -9.44 -38.41 -23.38
N THR A 443 -10.47 -39.24 -23.27
CA THR A 443 -11.39 -39.53 -24.38
C THR A 443 -12.30 -38.33 -24.64
N VAL A 444 -12.41 -37.84 -25.88
CA VAL A 444 -13.28 -36.70 -26.21
C VAL A 444 -14.59 -37.19 -26.82
N ASN A 445 -15.72 -36.84 -26.18
CA ASN A 445 -17.07 -37.24 -26.54
C ASN A 445 -17.89 -36.03 -27.03
N GLY A 446 -18.85 -36.26 -27.95
CA GLY A 446 -19.76 -35.22 -28.44
C GLY A 446 -20.45 -35.59 -29.75
N ILE A 447 -21.49 -34.83 -30.13
CA ILE A 447 -22.09 -34.88 -31.47
C ILE A 447 -21.33 -33.88 -32.34
N PHE A 448 -20.36 -34.37 -33.11
CA PHE A 448 -19.55 -33.54 -33.99
C PHE A 448 -20.16 -33.46 -35.40
N ALA A 449 -20.12 -32.31 -36.08
CA ALA A 449 -19.52 -31.04 -35.68
C ALA A 449 -20.37 -30.25 -34.68
N VAL A 450 -19.76 -29.78 -33.59
CA VAL A 450 -20.41 -28.91 -32.61
C VAL A 450 -20.31 -27.47 -33.10
N THR A 451 -21.44 -26.84 -33.43
CA THR A 451 -21.47 -25.40 -33.70
C THR A 451 -21.27 -24.63 -32.39
N CYS A 452 -20.24 -23.79 -32.33
CA CYS A 452 -19.90 -22.98 -31.17
C CYS A 452 -20.74 -21.69 -31.15
N GLY A 453 -21.98 -21.76 -30.65
CA GLY A 453 -22.93 -20.65 -30.68
C GLY A 453 -23.81 -20.69 -31.94
N ASN A 454 -23.84 -19.60 -32.72
CA ASN A 454 -24.62 -19.44 -33.96
C ASN A 454 -23.80 -18.80 -35.08
N LEU A 455 -24.39 -18.70 -36.29
CA LEU A 455 -23.84 -17.95 -37.42
C LEU A 455 -23.92 -16.43 -37.15
N VAL A 456 -22.87 -15.69 -37.50
CA VAL A 456 -22.77 -14.22 -37.37
C VAL A 456 -22.45 -13.56 -38.71
N THR A 457 -22.98 -12.37 -38.98
CA THR A 457 -22.85 -11.63 -40.25
C THR A 457 -22.27 -10.23 -40.05
N LEU A 458 -21.22 -9.88 -40.80
CA LEU A 458 -20.48 -8.62 -40.77
C LEU A 458 -21.24 -7.46 -41.42
N LYS A 459 -20.93 -6.23 -40.99
CA LYS A 459 -21.54 -4.96 -41.47
C LYS A 459 -20.41 -3.95 -41.80
N GLY A 460 -20.27 -3.32 -42.99
CA GLY A 460 -19.02 -2.67 -43.56
C GLY A 460 -18.54 -1.25 -43.15
N SER A 461 -17.43 -0.73 -43.78
CA SER A 461 -16.83 0.67 -43.79
C SER A 461 -15.57 0.85 -44.72
N THR A 462 -15.29 2.01 -45.37
CA THR A 462 -14.01 2.36 -46.09
C THR A 462 -13.34 3.64 -45.54
N LEU A 463 -14.14 4.62 -45.18
CA LEU A 463 -13.82 5.66 -44.20
C LEU A 463 -14.69 5.37 -42.98
N SER A 464 -14.03 5.05 -41.86
CA SER A 464 -14.73 4.89 -40.60
C SER A 464 -14.70 6.17 -39.79
N MET A 465 -15.84 6.52 -39.22
CA MET A 465 -15.94 7.63 -38.29
C MET A 465 -16.38 7.10 -36.93
N ALA A 466 -15.71 7.52 -35.87
CA ALA A 466 -16.09 7.16 -34.51
C ALA A 466 -16.32 8.44 -33.73
N ASP A 467 -17.48 8.55 -33.08
CA ASP A 467 -17.70 9.59 -32.08
C ASP A 467 -16.70 9.41 -30.92
N GLN A 468 -16.06 10.50 -30.50
CA GLN A 468 -15.11 10.57 -29.39
C GLN A 468 -15.60 11.54 -28.31
N GLY A 469 -16.89 11.89 -28.29
CA GLY A 469 -17.50 12.85 -27.38
C GLY A 469 -17.24 14.29 -27.82
N PRO A 470 -17.32 15.30 -26.94
CA PRO A 470 -17.66 15.19 -25.52
C PRO A 470 -19.08 14.66 -25.33
N LEU A 471 -19.30 13.91 -24.24
CA LEU A 471 -20.64 13.49 -23.83
C LEU A 471 -21.51 14.71 -23.50
N THR A 472 -22.84 14.51 -23.42
CA THR A 472 -23.78 15.55 -22.97
C THR A 472 -23.26 16.27 -21.73
N GLY A 473 -23.08 17.58 -21.86
CA GLY A 473 -22.34 18.35 -20.87
C GLY A 473 -22.65 19.84 -20.90
N LYS A 474 -21.80 20.60 -20.21
CA LYS A 474 -21.88 22.06 -20.15
C LYS A 474 -20.68 22.67 -20.87
N VAL A 475 -20.93 23.69 -21.68
CA VAL A 475 -19.92 24.50 -22.35
C VAL A 475 -20.06 25.96 -21.94
N ALA A 476 -18.94 26.64 -21.76
CA ALA A 476 -18.94 28.04 -21.36
C ALA A 476 -19.33 28.97 -22.51
N LYS A 477 -20.22 29.93 -22.25
CA LYS A 477 -20.37 31.13 -23.10
C LYS A 477 -19.17 32.07 -22.92
N ASN A 478 -19.02 33.05 -23.82
CA ASN A 478 -17.89 33.97 -23.88
C ASN A 478 -16.54 33.24 -23.98
N ASN A 479 -16.51 32.19 -24.80
CA ASN A 479 -15.36 31.32 -24.95
C ASN A 479 -15.14 31.01 -26.44
N GLN A 480 -13.88 30.88 -26.83
CA GLN A 480 -13.47 30.64 -28.22
C GLN A 480 -13.16 29.17 -28.43
N ASP A 481 -13.34 28.70 -29.66
CA ASP A 481 -13.06 27.33 -30.11
C ASP A 481 -13.67 26.24 -29.20
N VAL A 482 -14.90 26.46 -28.73
CA VAL A 482 -15.64 25.51 -27.90
C VAL A 482 -15.91 24.25 -28.70
N VAL A 483 -15.35 23.13 -28.26
CA VAL A 483 -15.52 21.82 -28.88
C VAL A 483 -16.93 21.30 -28.63
N LEU A 484 -17.68 21.08 -29.71
CA LEU A 484 -19.02 20.51 -29.66
C LEU A 484 -19.00 18.99 -29.93
N THR A 485 -18.11 18.53 -30.80
CA THR A 485 -18.01 17.11 -31.18
C THR A 485 -16.60 16.79 -31.64
N LYS A 486 -16.06 15.66 -31.18
CA LYS A 486 -14.78 15.08 -31.57
C LYS A 486 -15.07 13.81 -32.34
N ILE A 487 -14.43 13.67 -33.50
CA ILE A 487 -14.61 12.52 -34.37
C ILE A 487 -13.25 11.91 -34.68
N GLY A 488 -13.10 10.62 -34.43
CA GLY A 488 -11.99 9.82 -34.90
C GLY A 488 -12.25 9.37 -36.33
N LEU A 489 -11.48 9.87 -37.28
CA LEU A 489 -11.55 9.46 -38.68
C LEU A 489 -10.47 8.42 -38.96
N THR A 490 -10.86 7.21 -39.31
CA THR A 490 -9.93 6.14 -39.70
C THR A 490 -10.27 5.66 -41.09
N ALA A 491 -9.44 6.04 -42.06
CA ALA A 491 -9.56 5.58 -43.44
C ALA A 491 -8.67 4.37 -43.67
N THR A 492 -9.11 3.42 -44.47
CA THR A 492 -8.28 2.27 -44.89
C THR A 492 -7.27 2.63 -46.01
N ARG A 493 -7.42 3.81 -46.62
CA ARG A 493 -6.56 4.37 -47.69
C ARG A 493 -6.16 5.80 -47.35
N ASN A 494 -5.15 6.33 -48.06
CA ASN A 494 -4.83 7.74 -47.99
C ASN A 494 -5.94 8.53 -48.67
N LEU A 495 -6.73 9.23 -47.87
CA LEU A 495 -7.86 10.00 -48.36
C LEU A 495 -7.60 11.48 -48.16
N GLU A 496 -7.92 12.26 -49.18
CA GLU A 496 -8.01 13.71 -49.12
C GLU A 496 -9.46 14.05 -48.78
N VAL A 497 -9.69 14.61 -47.60
CA VAL A 497 -11.01 15.10 -47.20
C VAL A 497 -11.09 16.56 -47.62
N ILE A 498 -12.00 16.86 -48.54
CA ILE A 498 -12.07 18.17 -49.22
C ILE A 498 -13.25 19.00 -48.68
N GLN A 499 -14.38 18.35 -48.42
CA GLN A 499 -15.57 19.00 -47.87
C GLN A 499 -16.26 18.07 -46.89
N LEU A 500 -16.66 18.65 -45.76
CA LEU A 500 -17.51 18.01 -44.78
C LEU A 500 -18.71 18.91 -44.52
N LYS A 501 -19.87 18.30 -44.28
CA LYS A 501 -21.07 19.03 -43.90
C LYS A 501 -21.15 19.00 -42.38
N VAL A 502 -21.32 20.17 -41.78
CA VAL A 502 -21.61 20.28 -40.36
C VAL A 502 -23.01 20.83 -40.20
N THR A 503 -23.83 20.15 -39.40
CA THR A 503 -25.15 20.66 -39.00
C THR A 503 -25.09 21.09 -37.55
N LEU A 504 -25.23 22.39 -37.29
CA LEU A 504 -25.41 22.92 -35.94
C LEU A 504 -26.90 22.99 -35.61
N THR A 505 -27.29 22.37 -34.49
CA THR A 505 -28.67 22.42 -33.99
C THR A 505 -28.68 23.00 -32.59
N ALA A 506 -29.45 24.06 -32.38
CA ALA A 506 -29.60 24.75 -31.10
C ALA A 506 -31.07 24.87 -30.68
N SER A 507 -31.31 25.06 -29.37
CA SER A 507 -32.67 25.22 -28.82
C SER A 507 -33.31 26.59 -29.09
N GLY A 508 -32.59 27.56 -29.66
CA GLY A 508 -33.08 28.89 -29.98
C GLY A 508 -32.28 29.54 -31.10
N SER A 509 -32.72 30.69 -31.60
CA SER A 509 -32.03 31.42 -32.68
C SER A 509 -30.76 32.09 -32.17
N ILE A 510 -29.71 31.29 -32.01
CA ILE A 510 -28.44 31.70 -31.39
C ILE A 510 -27.23 31.48 -32.29
N ILE A 511 -27.42 31.05 -33.54
CA ILE A 511 -26.33 30.84 -34.50
C ILE A 511 -26.38 31.99 -35.53
N ASP A 512 -25.35 32.83 -35.53
CA ASP A 512 -25.27 34.02 -36.38
C ASP A 512 -23.79 34.38 -36.59
N GLY A 513 -23.28 34.28 -37.81
CA GLY A 513 -21.89 34.49 -38.16
C GLY A 513 -21.41 35.94 -38.05
N ASP A 514 -22.31 36.92 -38.11
CA ASP A 514 -21.97 38.35 -38.05
C ASP A 514 -22.13 38.94 -36.65
N ASN A 515 -22.85 38.24 -35.76
CA ASN A 515 -23.10 38.68 -34.39
C ASN A 515 -22.19 37.96 -33.38
N THR A 516 -21.07 38.59 -33.04
CA THR A 516 -20.09 38.10 -32.06
C THR A 516 -20.63 37.90 -30.64
N THR A 517 -21.85 38.34 -30.34
CA THR A 517 -22.53 38.06 -29.06
C THR A 517 -23.25 36.71 -29.04
N LEU A 518 -23.41 36.06 -30.20
CA LEU A 518 -24.05 34.76 -30.41
C LEU A 518 -23.01 33.67 -30.78
N VAL A 519 -23.46 32.50 -31.27
CA VAL A 519 -22.57 31.44 -31.75
C VAL A 519 -22.05 31.79 -33.13
N THR A 520 -20.73 31.91 -33.24
CA THR A 520 -19.99 32.30 -34.45
C THR A 520 -18.92 31.28 -34.79
N ASP A 521 -18.22 31.50 -35.90
CA ASP A 521 -16.89 30.93 -36.16
C ASP A 521 -16.80 29.40 -36.14
N LEU A 522 -17.57 28.76 -37.02
CA LEU A 522 -17.54 27.31 -37.17
C LEU A 522 -16.24 26.83 -37.82
N ARG A 523 -15.50 25.98 -37.11
CA ARG A 523 -14.27 25.34 -37.59
C ARG A 523 -14.28 23.84 -37.35
N ILE A 524 -13.52 23.13 -38.18
CA ILE A 524 -13.03 21.79 -37.88
C ILE A 524 -11.55 21.92 -37.59
N LYS A 525 -11.14 21.53 -36.39
CA LYS A 525 -9.75 21.54 -35.95
C LYS A 525 -9.22 20.13 -35.79
N ASP A 526 -7.91 20.00 -35.89
CA ASP A 526 -7.19 18.81 -35.45
C ASP A 526 -7.21 18.76 -33.92
N ALA A 527 -7.77 17.70 -33.34
CA ALA A 527 -8.03 17.64 -31.91
C ALA A 527 -6.74 17.50 -31.07
N ASP A 528 -5.66 17.00 -31.68
CA ASP A 528 -4.39 16.74 -31.02
C ASP A 528 -3.46 17.97 -31.08
N THR A 529 -3.47 18.70 -32.21
CA THR A 529 -2.59 19.87 -32.41
C THR A 529 -3.29 21.22 -32.23
N GLY A 530 -4.62 21.27 -32.27
CA GLY A 530 -5.41 22.51 -32.23
C GLY A 530 -5.38 23.32 -33.54
N ALA A 531 -4.76 22.81 -34.60
CA ALA A 531 -4.69 23.49 -35.89
C ALA A 531 -6.05 23.47 -36.61
N THR A 532 -6.45 24.59 -37.22
CA THR A 532 -7.66 24.67 -38.05
C THR A 532 -7.47 23.90 -39.37
N LEU A 533 -8.33 22.93 -39.65
CA LEU A 533 -8.32 22.11 -40.86
C LEU A 533 -9.35 22.57 -41.90
N MET A 534 -10.55 22.95 -41.45
CA MET A 534 -11.61 23.46 -42.31
C MET A 534 -12.37 24.59 -41.62
N THR A 535 -12.97 25.46 -42.42
CA THR A 535 -13.82 26.57 -41.96
C THR A 535 -15.19 26.48 -42.63
N GLY A 536 -16.24 26.74 -41.87
CA GLY A 536 -17.62 26.84 -42.37
C GLY A 536 -18.16 28.25 -42.22
N THR A 537 -18.97 28.69 -43.19
CA THR A 537 -19.67 29.98 -43.12
C THR A 537 -21.01 29.79 -42.41
N LEU A 538 -21.25 30.57 -41.36
CA LEU A 538 -22.52 30.65 -40.66
C LEU A 538 -23.41 31.76 -41.26
N PRO A 539 -24.75 31.69 -41.12
CA PRO A 539 -25.67 32.67 -41.67
C PRO A 539 -25.55 34.02 -40.95
N THR A 540 -25.85 35.11 -41.65
CA THR A 540 -25.82 36.49 -41.12
C THR A 540 -27.12 36.90 -40.43
N THR A 541 -28.03 35.95 -40.24
CA THR A 541 -29.32 36.14 -39.54
C THR A 541 -29.47 35.00 -38.55
N ALA A 542 -29.65 35.33 -37.28
CA ALA A 542 -29.82 34.37 -36.20
C ALA A 542 -30.82 33.25 -36.51
N THR A 543 -30.31 32.01 -36.49
CA THR A 543 -31.09 30.77 -36.68
C THR A 543 -30.80 29.78 -35.55
N ASN A 544 -31.68 28.80 -35.39
CA ASN A 544 -31.52 27.70 -34.44
C ASN A 544 -31.05 26.40 -35.11
N ASN A 545 -31.03 26.34 -36.43
CA ASN A 545 -30.54 25.20 -37.19
C ASN A 545 -29.86 25.68 -38.47
N VAL A 546 -28.65 25.19 -38.72
CA VAL A 546 -27.93 25.43 -39.97
C VAL A 546 -27.11 24.21 -40.35
N ALA A 547 -27.28 23.75 -41.58
CA ALA A 547 -26.34 22.85 -42.23
C ALA A 547 -25.44 23.68 -43.15
N THR A 548 -24.13 23.62 -42.95
CA THR A 548 -23.15 24.34 -43.76
C THR A 548 -22.05 23.41 -44.23
N THR A 549 -21.58 23.64 -45.44
CA THR A 549 -20.43 22.93 -45.99
C THR A 549 -19.17 23.62 -45.51
N THR A 550 -18.37 22.89 -44.73
CA THR A 550 -17.02 23.30 -44.37
C THR A 550 -16.08 23.00 -45.53
N THR A 551 -15.17 23.92 -45.79
CA THR A 551 -14.17 23.79 -46.86
C THR A 551 -12.77 23.90 -46.27
N GLY A 552 -11.86 23.14 -46.86
CA GLY A 552 -10.48 23.00 -46.42
C GLY A 552 -10.02 21.61 -46.81
N VAL A 553 -8.72 21.43 -46.98
CA VAL A 553 -8.17 20.16 -47.43
C VAL A 553 -7.28 19.61 -46.35
N PHE A 554 -7.59 18.41 -45.88
CA PHE A 554 -6.69 17.68 -45.00
C PHE A 554 -6.62 16.21 -45.41
N ASN A 555 -5.45 15.62 -45.16
CA ASN A 555 -5.20 14.23 -45.48
C ASN A 555 -5.48 13.34 -44.27
N LEU A 556 -6.09 12.19 -44.52
CA LEU A 556 -6.10 11.04 -43.66
C LEU A 556 -5.02 10.08 -44.16
N SER A 557 -4.12 9.70 -43.27
CA SER A 557 -3.18 8.63 -43.56
C SER A 557 -3.87 7.29 -43.36
N ALA A 558 -3.66 6.36 -44.28
CA ALA A 558 -4.24 5.02 -44.21
C ALA A 558 -3.98 4.37 -42.84
N ASN A 559 -5.01 3.75 -42.27
CA ASN A 559 -5.02 3.00 -41.01
C ASN A 559 -4.56 3.80 -39.78
N THR A 560 -4.55 5.13 -39.87
CA THR A 560 -4.28 6.00 -38.74
C THR A 560 -5.56 6.74 -38.39
N THR A 561 -5.94 6.69 -37.12
CA THR A 561 -7.04 7.51 -36.62
C THR A 561 -6.55 8.95 -36.51
N ARG A 562 -7.19 9.85 -37.24
CA ARG A 562 -7.02 11.29 -37.04
C ARG A 562 -8.21 11.83 -36.27
N ASN A 563 -7.94 12.43 -35.11
CA ASN A 563 -8.99 13.03 -34.30
C ASN A 563 -9.23 14.46 -34.78
N ILE A 564 -10.46 14.75 -35.17
CA ILE A 564 -10.91 16.11 -35.46
C ILE A 564 -11.90 16.58 -34.41
N ALA A 565 -12.03 17.89 -34.25
CA ALA A 565 -12.98 18.53 -33.36
C ALA A 565 -13.75 19.60 -34.12
N ILE A 566 -15.08 19.56 -34.05
CA ILE A 566 -15.95 20.66 -34.49
C ILE A 566 -15.97 21.69 -33.36
N THR A 567 -15.54 22.91 -33.67
CA THR A 567 -15.46 24.01 -32.72
C THR A 567 -16.26 25.21 -33.19
N VAL A 568 -16.83 25.95 -32.24
CA VAL A 568 -17.50 27.24 -32.48
C VAL A 568 -17.06 28.26 -31.44
N ASP A 569 -17.17 29.54 -31.76
CA ASP A 569 -17.02 30.60 -30.78
C ASP A 569 -18.37 30.90 -30.13
N MET A 570 -18.40 30.89 -28.80
CA MET A 570 -19.57 31.23 -28.01
C MET A 570 -19.48 32.69 -27.56
N GLY A 571 -20.37 33.54 -28.04
CA GLY A 571 -20.48 34.92 -27.60
C GLY A 571 -21.00 35.08 -26.16
N ASN A 572 -21.34 36.31 -25.78
CA ASN A 572 -21.68 36.67 -24.40
C ASN A 572 -23.17 37.01 -24.16
N SER A 573 -24.02 36.91 -25.18
CA SER A 573 -25.45 37.23 -25.09
C SER A 573 -26.15 36.42 -23.98
N THR A 574 -27.14 37.02 -23.32
CA THR A 574 -28.01 36.33 -22.36
C THR A 574 -28.93 35.31 -23.03
N THR A 575 -29.15 35.42 -24.34
CA THR A 575 -29.92 34.41 -25.12
C THR A 575 -29.21 33.06 -25.20
N LEU A 576 -27.91 33.01 -24.91
CA LEU A 576 -27.14 31.77 -24.80
C LEU A 576 -27.32 31.08 -23.44
N ASP A 577 -27.86 31.75 -22.43
CA ASP A 577 -27.96 31.19 -21.08
C ASP A 577 -28.91 29.98 -21.04
N ASN A 578 -28.35 28.82 -20.72
CA ASN A 578 -29.03 27.52 -20.73
C ASN A 578 -29.58 27.10 -22.11
N ALA A 579 -29.20 27.80 -23.17
CA ALA A 579 -29.46 27.32 -24.52
C ALA A 579 -28.63 26.05 -24.76
N THR A 580 -29.13 25.16 -25.61
CA THR A 580 -28.42 23.95 -25.99
C THR A 580 -27.93 24.04 -27.42
N ILE A 581 -26.83 23.37 -27.72
CA ILE A 581 -26.26 23.28 -29.07
C ILE A 581 -25.56 21.92 -29.26
N SER A 582 -25.67 21.38 -30.46
CA SER A 582 -24.99 20.15 -30.91
C SER A 582 -24.41 20.36 -32.29
N ALA A 583 -23.43 19.55 -32.66
CA ALA A 583 -22.84 19.57 -33.99
C ALA A 583 -22.82 18.15 -34.57
N ASP A 584 -23.48 17.96 -35.70
CA ASP A 584 -23.41 16.71 -36.44
C ASP A 584 -22.42 16.83 -37.59
N LEU A 585 -21.64 15.78 -37.83
CA LEU A 585 -20.76 15.65 -38.99
C LEU A 585 -21.37 14.70 -40.03
N GLU A 586 -21.45 15.14 -41.27
CA GLU A 586 -21.92 14.34 -42.40
C GLU A 586 -20.99 14.51 -43.60
N MET A 587 -20.97 13.51 -44.48
CA MET A 587 -20.28 13.63 -45.77
C MET A 587 -21.05 14.53 -46.74
N VAL A 588 -20.33 15.33 -47.53
CA VAL A 588 -20.94 16.09 -48.63
C VAL A 588 -20.97 15.21 -49.87
N ALA A 589 -22.12 15.10 -50.53
CA ALA A 589 -22.24 14.37 -51.79
C ALA A 589 -21.52 15.12 -52.93
N TYR A 590 -20.63 14.43 -53.65
CA TYR A 590 -20.01 14.94 -54.88
C TYR A 590 -20.90 14.69 -56.10
N GLY A 591 -21.55 13.53 -56.15
CA GLY A 591 -22.48 13.09 -57.20
C GLY A 591 -23.33 11.91 -56.71
N THR A 592 -24.12 11.29 -57.60
CA THR A 592 -24.94 10.12 -57.23
C THR A 592 -24.06 8.99 -56.71
N GLY A 593 -24.21 8.64 -55.43
CA GLY A 593 -23.48 7.54 -54.78
C GLY A 593 -22.03 7.82 -54.39
N THR A 594 -21.56 9.08 -54.41
CA THR A 594 -20.16 9.45 -54.06
C THR A 594 -20.07 10.70 -53.18
N VAL A 595 -18.99 10.82 -52.41
CA VAL A 595 -18.76 11.88 -51.41
C VAL A 595 -17.49 12.69 -51.71
N TYR A 596 -17.37 13.91 -51.20
CA TYR A 596 -16.18 14.81 -51.29
C TYR A 596 -14.97 14.35 -50.45
N VAL A 597 -14.77 13.04 -50.41
CA VAL A 597 -13.57 12.40 -49.91
C VAL A 597 -12.93 11.75 -51.12
N ARG A 598 -11.75 12.23 -51.50
CA ARG A 598 -11.04 11.77 -52.68
C ARG A 598 -9.94 10.80 -52.27
N ASP A 599 -9.78 9.74 -53.01
CA ASP A 599 -8.58 8.93 -52.88
C ASP A 599 -7.37 9.68 -53.45
N VAL A 600 -6.34 9.89 -52.63
CA VAL A 600 -5.15 10.68 -53.01
C VAL A 600 -4.42 10.08 -54.22
N VAL A 601 -4.53 8.76 -54.43
CA VAL A 601 -3.80 8.03 -55.45
C VAL A 601 -4.57 7.99 -56.77
N THR A 602 -5.86 7.62 -56.74
CA THR A 602 -6.65 7.51 -57.98
C THR A 602 -7.24 8.84 -58.43
N GLY A 603 -7.41 9.79 -57.50
CA GLY A 603 -8.10 11.04 -57.76
C GLY A 603 -9.63 10.91 -57.78
N ASP A 604 -10.17 9.70 -57.58
CA ASP A 604 -11.60 9.43 -57.58
C ASP A 604 -12.24 9.77 -56.23
N TYR A 605 -13.53 10.10 -56.29
CA TYR A 605 -14.35 10.32 -55.11
C TYR A 605 -14.88 8.99 -54.55
N LEU A 606 -14.83 8.86 -53.22
CA LEU A 606 -15.24 7.67 -52.48
C LEU A 606 -16.75 7.44 -52.64
N ALA A 607 -17.19 6.18 -52.71
CA ALA A 607 -18.62 5.89 -52.70
C ALA A 607 -19.25 6.22 -51.34
N ASP A 608 -20.55 6.54 -51.29
CA ASP A 608 -21.24 6.80 -50.02
C ASP A 608 -21.39 5.53 -49.16
N THR A 609 -21.63 4.38 -49.78
CA THR A 609 -21.64 3.04 -49.14
C THR A 609 -20.29 2.64 -48.53
N GLU A 610 -19.24 3.37 -48.87
CA GLU A 610 -17.88 3.21 -48.39
C GLU A 610 -17.58 4.11 -47.18
N VAL A 611 -18.56 4.84 -46.62
CA VAL A 611 -18.38 5.60 -45.38
C VAL A 611 -19.25 5.02 -44.29
N VAL A 612 -18.66 4.59 -43.15
CA VAL A 612 -19.46 4.06 -42.03
C VAL A 612 -19.01 4.59 -40.67
N PRO A 613 -19.92 5.21 -39.90
CA PRO A 613 -21.27 5.59 -40.28
C PRO A 613 -21.23 6.73 -41.33
N ALA A 614 -22.30 6.91 -42.12
CA ALA A 614 -22.40 8.03 -43.07
C ALA A 614 -22.51 9.42 -42.36
N LYS A 615 -22.80 9.40 -41.06
CA LYS A 615 -23.03 10.53 -40.19
C LYS A 615 -22.53 10.22 -38.78
N VAL A 616 -21.89 11.20 -38.12
CA VAL A 616 -21.65 11.19 -36.68
C VAL A 616 -22.49 12.29 -36.06
N SER A 617 -23.36 11.94 -35.10
CA SER A 617 -24.14 12.93 -34.35
C SER A 617 -23.47 13.26 -33.04
N GLY A 618 -23.26 14.54 -32.78
CA GLY A 618 -22.69 15.01 -31.53
C GLY A 618 -23.71 15.09 -30.41
N ASP A 619 -23.26 14.82 -29.18
CA ASP A 619 -24.09 15.01 -28.00
C ASP A 619 -24.41 16.49 -27.72
N THR A 620 -25.63 16.75 -27.28
CA THR A 620 -26.11 18.08 -26.93
C THR A 620 -25.33 18.69 -25.76
N GLN A 621 -24.77 19.88 -25.98
CA GLN A 621 -24.10 20.66 -24.96
C GLN A 621 -25.03 21.78 -24.46
N THR A 622 -25.11 21.99 -23.16
CA THR A 622 -25.79 23.16 -22.56
C THR A 622 -24.80 24.29 -22.39
N ILE A 623 -25.10 25.42 -23.02
CA ILE A 623 -24.33 26.64 -22.88
C ILE A 623 -24.64 27.26 -21.51
N VAL A 624 -23.61 27.50 -20.72
CA VAL A 624 -23.73 28.10 -19.40
C VAL A 624 -22.74 29.25 -19.25
N ALA A 625 -23.10 30.24 -18.43
CA ALA A 625 -22.13 31.21 -17.97
C ALA A 625 -21.05 30.52 -17.13
N VAL A 626 -19.80 30.96 -17.30
CA VAL A 626 -18.77 30.69 -16.28
C VAL A 626 -19.17 31.45 -15.02
N SER A 627 -19.25 30.74 -13.90
CA SER A 627 -19.62 31.33 -12.62
C SER A 627 -18.69 30.86 -11.53
N LEU A 628 -18.50 31.72 -10.54
CA LEU A 628 -17.86 31.42 -9.28
C LEU A 628 -18.72 32.02 -8.19
N ASP A 629 -19.16 31.23 -7.24
CA ASP A 629 -19.87 31.75 -6.06
C ASP A 629 -18.93 31.78 -4.86
N LEU A 630 -19.07 32.80 -4.02
CA LEU A 630 -18.41 32.91 -2.73
C LEU A 630 -19.44 32.82 -1.61
N TYR A 631 -19.19 31.92 -0.66
CA TYR A 631 -19.99 31.73 0.55
C TYR A 631 -19.11 31.73 1.80
N LEU A 632 -19.76 31.92 2.95
CA LEU A 632 -19.16 31.67 4.25
C LEU A 632 -18.94 30.17 4.46
N ALA A 633 -17.69 29.77 4.71
CA ALA A 633 -17.39 28.38 5.06
C ALA A 633 -17.92 28.02 6.46
N SER A 634 -18.15 26.71 6.70
CA SER A 634 -18.59 26.21 8.01
C SER A 634 -17.54 26.35 9.12
N SER A 635 -16.25 26.40 8.74
CA SER A 635 -15.11 26.57 9.63
C SER A 635 -14.14 27.62 9.06
N PRO A 636 -13.48 28.45 9.89
CA PRO A 636 -13.57 28.52 11.35
C PRO A 636 -14.92 29.04 11.89
N ILE A 637 -15.26 28.63 13.12
CA ILE A 637 -16.35 29.20 13.92
C ILE A 637 -15.85 30.36 14.77
N SER A 638 -16.74 31.17 15.34
CA SER A 638 -16.35 32.22 16.28
C SER A 638 -15.56 31.63 17.45
N GLN A 639 -14.48 32.31 17.84
CA GLN A 639 -13.57 31.83 18.88
C GLN A 639 -13.07 32.98 19.74
N THR A 640 -12.59 32.65 20.95
CA THR A 640 -11.94 33.60 21.85
C THR A 640 -10.45 33.34 21.86
N VAL A 641 -9.69 34.39 21.62
CA VAL A 641 -8.23 34.44 21.71
C VAL A 641 -7.81 35.54 22.66
N ILE A 642 -6.53 35.57 22.99
CA ILE A 642 -5.93 36.65 23.76
C ILE A 642 -5.13 37.55 22.82
N THR A 643 -5.00 38.82 23.21
CA THR A 643 -4.10 39.80 22.62
C THR A 643 -2.70 39.18 22.41
N GLY A 644 -2.08 39.46 21.26
CA GLY A 644 -0.72 39.04 20.89
C GLY A 644 -0.59 37.68 20.19
N GLN A 645 -1.70 37.01 19.87
CA GLN A 645 -1.69 35.74 19.16
C GLN A 645 -1.49 35.91 17.64
N ALA A 646 -0.64 35.07 17.06
CA ALA A 646 -0.43 35.00 15.62
C ALA A 646 -1.20 33.83 14.98
N GLY A 647 -1.66 34.00 13.74
CA GLY A 647 -2.27 32.93 12.94
C GLY A 647 -3.67 32.50 13.38
N VAL A 648 -4.44 33.38 14.04
CA VAL A 648 -5.80 33.12 14.49
C VAL A 648 -6.75 32.99 13.31
N SER A 649 -7.35 31.81 13.10
CA SER A 649 -8.32 31.57 12.02
C SER A 649 -9.60 32.38 12.22
N ALA A 650 -9.84 33.40 11.39
CA ALA A 650 -10.97 34.32 11.58
C ALA A 650 -12.18 33.98 10.72
N VAL A 651 -11.98 33.67 9.44
CA VAL A 651 -13.08 33.34 8.51
C VAL A 651 -12.61 32.42 7.39
N GLY A 652 -13.51 31.58 6.89
CA GLY A 652 -13.29 30.74 5.71
C GLY A 652 -14.06 31.28 4.52
N LEU A 653 -13.40 31.30 3.36
CA LEU A 653 -13.89 31.77 2.09
C LEU A 653 -14.15 30.53 1.22
N MET A 654 -15.40 30.07 1.17
CA MET A 654 -15.77 28.92 0.35
C MET A 654 -16.11 29.39 -1.06
N PHE A 655 -15.21 29.12 -2.00
CA PHE A 655 -15.42 29.36 -3.41
C PHE A 655 -16.01 28.11 -4.07
N SER A 656 -17.02 28.28 -4.93
CA SER A 656 -17.65 27.18 -5.68
C SER A 656 -17.72 27.53 -7.16
N ALA A 657 -16.95 26.84 -8.00
CA ALA A 657 -16.96 27.05 -9.43
C ALA A 657 -18.16 26.33 -10.07
N GLY A 658 -18.85 27.04 -10.97
CA GLY A 658 -19.95 26.49 -11.76
C GLY A 658 -19.47 25.46 -12.79
N GLY A 659 -20.41 25.01 -13.64
CA GLY A 659 -20.13 23.96 -14.62
C GLY A 659 -19.54 24.44 -15.95
N GLY A 660 -19.34 25.74 -16.15
CA GLY A 660 -18.91 26.31 -17.43
C GLY A 660 -17.45 26.03 -17.76
N SER A 661 -16.53 26.42 -16.89
CA SER A 661 -15.09 26.23 -17.06
C SER A 661 -14.36 26.26 -15.71
N ASP A 662 -13.09 25.88 -15.73
CA ASP A 662 -12.20 26.06 -14.58
C ASP A 662 -12.00 27.56 -14.31
N VAL A 663 -11.82 27.92 -13.05
CA VAL A 663 -11.70 29.32 -12.63
C VAL A 663 -10.40 29.52 -11.86
N SER A 664 -9.76 30.66 -12.05
CA SER A 664 -8.58 31.08 -11.30
C SER A 664 -8.87 32.36 -10.52
N ILE A 665 -8.57 32.37 -9.22
CA ILE A 665 -8.67 33.57 -8.38
C ILE A 665 -7.32 34.32 -8.46
N ARG A 666 -7.39 35.59 -8.84
CA ARG A 666 -6.24 36.51 -9.00
C ARG A 666 -6.09 37.49 -7.86
N SER A 667 -7.21 37.92 -7.28
CA SER A 667 -7.17 38.68 -6.04
C SER A 667 -8.42 38.48 -5.19
N VAL A 668 -8.27 38.62 -3.88
CA VAL A 668 -9.38 38.70 -2.92
C VAL A 668 -9.12 39.89 -2.00
N THR A 669 -10.06 40.82 -1.91
CA THR A 669 -10.02 41.86 -0.88
C THR A 669 -10.92 41.48 0.28
N VAL A 670 -10.39 41.58 1.50
CA VAL A 670 -11.15 41.36 2.74
C VAL A 670 -11.28 42.67 3.52
N LYS A 671 -12.40 42.81 4.23
CA LYS A 671 -12.64 43.88 5.19
C LYS A 671 -12.61 43.30 6.60
N VAL A 672 -11.84 43.92 7.47
CA VAL A 672 -11.73 43.58 8.88
C VAL A 672 -12.43 44.66 9.67
N HIS A 673 -13.44 44.28 10.43
CA HIS A 673 -14.19 45.17 11.31
C HIS A 673 -13.81 44.85 12.75
N VAL A 674 -13.57 45.89 13.55
CA VAL A 674 -13.24 45.75 14.97
C VAL A 674 -14.24 46.56 15.78
N ASN A 675 -14.79 45.94 16.82
CA ASN A 675 -15.76 46.54 17.73
C ASN A 675 -15.48 46.15 19.19
N THR A 676 -16.05 46.87 20.14
CA THR A 676 -15.93 46.61 21.58
C THR A 676 -17.07 45.75 22.13
N SER A 677 -18.12 45.52 21.32
CA SER A 677 -19.27 44.67 21.68
C SER A 677 -19.84 43.92 20.46
N VAL A 678 -20.73 42.97 20.74
CA VAL A 678 -21.58 42.30 19.74
C VAL A 678 -23.04 42.55 20.17
N PRO A 679 -23.93 43.06 19.29
CA PRO A 679 -23.80 43.30 17.84
C PRO A 679 -22.86 44.45 17.48
N PHE A 680 -22.27 44.41 16.27
CA PHE A 680 -21.39 45.48 15.80
C PHE A 680 -22.27 46.68 15.45
N ALA A 681 -22.19 47.75 16.22
CA ALA A 681 -22.83 49.03 15.94
C ALA A 681 -21.88 49.97 15.17
N ALA A 682 -22.43 50.81 14.27
CA ALA A 682 -21.67 51.75 13.45
C ALA A 682 -20.81 52.71 14.29
N ALA A 683 -21.39 53.27 15.35
CA ALA A 683 -20.74 54.22 16.26
C ALA A 683 -19.55 53.63 17.05
N ASP A 684 -19.52 52.31 17.23
CA ASP A 684 -18.49 51.61 18.01
C ASP A 684 -17.39 50.98 17.13
N THR A 685 -17.39 51.24 15.82
CA THR A 685 -16.32 50.81 14.92
C THR A 685 -15.02 51.54 15.27
N THR A 686 -14.02 50.79 15.73
CA THR A 686 -12.71 51.33 16.15
C THR A 686 -11.64 51.12 15.08
N SER A 687 -10.54 51.88 15.15
CA SER A 687 -9.32 51.64 14.35
C SER A 687 -8.89 50.17 14.43
N THR A 688 -8.61 49.56 13.29
CA THR A 688 -8.30 48.14 13.16
C THR A 688 -6.80 47.84 13.24
N ARG A 689 -5.97 48.77 12.77
CA ARG A 689 -4.50 48.62 12.67
C ARG A 689 -3.82 48.43 14.02
N ASP A 690 -4.37 49.02 15.08
CA ASP A 690 -3.83 48.91 16.43
C ASP A 690 -4.36 47.67 17.18
N LYS A 691 -5.11 46.81 16.51
CA LYS A 691 -5.83 45.65 17.08
C LYS A 691 -5.51 44.37 16.32
N VAL A 692 -5.34 44.48 15.01
CA VAL A 692 -4.92 43.42 14.09
C VAL A 692 -3.72 43.93 13.30
N LEU A 693 -2.57 43.27 13.46
CA LEU A 693 -1.31 43.70 12.86
C LEU A 693 -1.17 43.21 11.41
N VAL A 694 -1.51 41.94 11.18
CA VAL A 694 -1.35 41.27 9.89
C VAL A 694 -2.54 40.36 9.61
N VAL A 695 -2.96 40.32 8.35
CA VAL A 695 -3.95 39.39 7.83
C VAL A 695 -3.26 38.46 6.82
N LYS A 696 -3.52 37.16 6.92
CA LYS A 696 -2.89 36.11 6.11
C LYS A 696 -3.96 35.27 5.42
N LEU A 697 -3.73 34.89 4.16
CA LEU A 697 -4.61 34.01 3.39
C LEU A 697 -3.94 32.65 3.19
N TYR A 698 -4.63 31.56 3.51
CA TYR A 698 -4.12 30.19 3.41
C TYR A 698 -4.99 29.32 2.49
N ASP A 699 -4.33 28.41 1.77
CA ASP A 699 -4.94 27.22 1.14
C ASP A 699 -4.45 25.98 1.91
N GLY A 700 -5.32 25.40 2.75
CA GLY A 700 -4.92 24.38 3.71
C GLY A 700 -3.84 24.89 4.68
N THR A 701 -2.65 24.28 4.63
CA THR A 701 -1.47 24.68 5.42
C THR A 701 -0.55 25.67 4.70
N THR A 702 -0.79 25.92 3.41
CA THR A 702 0.07 26.77 2.58
C THR A 702 -0.33 28.24 2.72
N LEU A 703 0.61 29.09 3.13
CA LEU A 703 0.44 30.54 3.11
C LEU A 703 0.47 31.04 1.67
N LEU A 704 -0.62 31.64 1.20
CA LEU A 704 -0.70 32.25 -0.13
C LEU A 704 -0.18 33.69 -0.13
N SER A 705 -0.59 34.49 0.85
CA SER A 705 -0.23 35.91 0.93
C SER A 705 -0.47 36.46 2.33
N GLN A 706 0.26 37.52 2.70
CA GLN A 706 0.08 38.25 3.95
C GLN A 706 0.15 39.75 3.71
N LYS A 707 -0.68 40.52 4.43
CA LYS A 707 -0.82 41.98 4.25
C LYS A 707 -1.05 42.67 5.59
N THR A 708 -0.57 43.89 5.72
CA THR A 708 -0.99 44.83 6.76
C THR A 708 -2.30 45.51 6.37
N LEU A 709 -3.05 46.01 7.35
CA LEU A 709 -4.33 46.67 7.10
C LEU A 709 -4.19 48.14 6.68
N GLU A 710 -4.89 48.52 5.61
CA GLU A 710 -5.15 49.91 5.27
C GLU A 710 -6.49 50.35 5.88
N GLU A 711 -6.50 51.42 6.68
CA GLU A 711 -7.74 51.95 7.27
C GLU A 711 -8.58 52.62 6.18
N LYS A 712 -9.87 52.27 6.12
CA LYS A 712 -10.88 52.84 5.21
C LYS A 712 -12.15 53.18 6.00
N GLY A 713 -12.99 54.03 5.40
CA GLY A 713 -14.23 54.50 6.03
C GLY A 713 -14.00 55.67 6.99
N THR A 714 -15.05 56.07 7.69
CA THR A 714 -15.01 57.12 8.73
C THR A 714 -15.30 56.49 10.10
N ALA A 715 -14.52 56.87 11.11
CA ALA A 715 -14.68 56.38 12.49
C ALA A 715 -16.08 56.68 13.02
N GLY A 716 -16.72 55.69 13.64
CA GLY A 716 -18.09 55.80 14.15
C GLY A 716 -19.21 55.72 13.10
N THR A 717 -18.89 55.50 11.82
CA THR A 717 -19.88 55.23 10.77
C THR A 717 -19.63 53.89 10.10
N ASP A 718 -18.46 53.71 9.51
CA ASP A 718 -18.14 52.58 8.62
C ASP A 718 -16.64 52.27 8.58
N ALA A 719 -15.92 52.50 9.68
CA ALA A 719 -14.48 52.22 9.73
C ALA A 719 -14.19 50.71 9.61
N TYR A 720 -13.26 50.35 8.73
CA TYR A 720 -12.75 49.00 8.57
C TYR A 720 -11.30 49.00 8.07
N GLY A 721 -10.57 47.94 8.41
CA GLY A 721 -9.28 47.62 7.83
C GLY A 721 -9.46 46.85 6.52
N GLN A 722 -8.76 47.26 5.47
CA GLN A 722 -8.75 46.57 4.19
C GLN A 722 -7.44 45.80 4.00
N ALA A 723 -7.54 44.55 3.54
CA ALA A 723 -6.39 43.79 3.05
C ALA A 723 -6.68 43.27 1.63
N ILE A 724 -5.81 43.59 0.68
CA ILE A 724 -5.91 43.13 -0.72
C ILE A 724 -4.88 42.03 -0.94
N PHE A 725 -5.34 40.78 -1.08
CA PHE A 725 -4.50 39.65 -1.47
C PHE A 725 -4.47 39.59 -3.00
N ASP A 726 -3.46 40.20 -3.61
CA ASP A 726 -3.21 40.25 -5.05
C ASP A 726 -2.20 39.19 -5.52
N ALA A 727 -1.96 39.13 -6.83
CA ALA A 727 -1.02 38.21 -7.48
C ALA A 727 -1.26 36.72 -7.14
N LEU A 728 -2.52 36.34 -6.89
CA LEU A 728 -2.90 34.97 -6.62
C LEU A 728 -2.94 34.14 -7.92
N SER A 729 -2.72 32.84 -7.78
CA SER A 729 -2.88 31.85 -8.85
C SER A 729 -3.63 30.62 -8.34
N VAL A 730 -4.75 30.85 -7.64
CA VAL A 730 -5.54 29.76 -7.04
C VAL A 730 -6.50 29.21 -8.08
N ALA A 731 -6.20 28.01 -8.60
CA ALA A 731 -7.08 27.30 -9.53
C ALA A 731 -8.18 26.51 -8.80
N ILE A 732 -9.38 26.52 -9.39
CA ILE A 732 -10.57 25.78 -8.96
C ILE A 732 -11.17 25.14 -10.21
N ALA A 733 -11.25 23.82 -10.23
CA ALA A 733 -11.83 23.10 -11.38
C ALA A 733 -13.35 23.30 -11.44
N LYS A 734 -13.94 23.26 -12.64
CA LYS A 734 -15.39 23.37 -12.83
C LYS A 734 -16.14 22.31 -12.00
N ASN A 735 -17.33 22.66 -11.50
CA ASN A 735 -18.15 21.84 -10.59
C ASN A 735 -17.44 21.42 -9.28
N THR A 736 -16.39 22.13 -8.86
CA THR A 736 -15.72 21.89 -7.57
C THR A 736 -15.69 23.15 -6.72
N GLY A 737 -15.32 23.00 -5.45
CA GLY A 737 -15.15 24.12 -4.54
C GLY A 737 -13.81 24.09 -3.82
N LYS A 738 -13.39 25.25 -3.32
CA LYS A 738 -12.15 25.44 -2.57
C LYS A 738 -12.37 26.39 -1.40
N ASN A 739 -11.93 25.98 -0.21
CA ASN A 739 -11.98 26.82 0.99
C ASN A 739 -10.63 27.48 1.24
N LEU A 740 -10.57 28.81 1.22
CA LEU A 740 -9.41 29.57 1.66
C LEU A 740 -9.65 30.12 3.06
N VAL A 741 -8.67 30.07 3.95
CA VAL A 741 -8.82 30.54 5.34
C VAL A 741 -8.07 31.84 5.53
N VAL A 742 -8.76 32.85 6.06
CA VAL A 742 -8.15 34.10 6.49
C VAL A 742 -7.78 33.99 7.96
N LYS A 743 -6.50 34.23 8.26
CA LYS A 743 -5.93 34.22 9.60
C LYS A 743 -5.43 35.60 10.00
N LEU A 744 -5.45 35.90 11.30
CA LEU A 744 -5.09 37.19 11.88
C LEU A 744 -3.93 37.05 12.85
N ASP A 745 -3.06 38.05 12.87
CA ASP A 745 -2.15 38.30 13.99
C ASP A 745 -2.71 39.47 14.81
N THR A 746 -3.04 39.24 16.07
CA THR A 746 -3.62 40.24 16.98
C THR A 746 -2.52 41.09 17.62
N ALA A 747 -2.80 42.37 17.87
CA ALA A 747 -1.91 43.22 18.65
C ALA A 747 -1.76 42.67 20.07
N SER A 748 -0.62 42.89 20.74
CA SER A 748 -0.31 42.35 22.08
C SER A 748 -0.68 43.25 23.25
N ASN A 749 -0.82 44.56 23.04
CA ASN A 749 -0.99 45.55 24.11
C ASN A 749 -2.44 46.02 24.32
N LEU A 750 -3.43 45.14 24.14
CA LEU A 750 -4.84 45.52 24.26
C LEU A 750 -5.31 45.53 25.71
N THR A 751 -5.84 46.67 26.16
CA THR A 751 -6.33 46.90 27.54
C THR A 751 -7.81 46.64 27.72
N GLN A 752 -8.53 46.30 26.65
CA GLN A 752 -9.95 45.93 26.67
C GLN A 752 -10.24 44.83 25.65
N THR A 753 -11.36 44.14 25.82
CA THR A 753 -11.83 43.11 24.87
C THR A 753 -12.30 43.75 23.57
N PHE A 754 -11.93 43.15 22.44
CA PHE A 754 -12.40 43.51 21.11
C PHE A 754 -12.99 42.31 20.38
N TYR A 755 -13.90 42.56 19.45
CA TYR A 755 -14.49 41.56 18.58
C TYR A 755 -14.11 41.92 17.14
N VAL A 756 -13.50 40.97 16.45
CA VAL A 756 -12.97 41.16 15.09
C VAL A 756 -13.71 40.26 14.12
N ALA A 757 -14.38 40.86 13.14
CA ALA A 757 -15.04 40.13 12.06
C ALA A 757 -14.35 40.42 10.73
N VAL A 758 -13.98 39.37 10.01
CA VAL A 758 -13.44 39.47 8.66
C VAL A 758 -14.53 39.11 7.67
N SER A 759 -14.68 39.90 6.63
CA SER A 759 -15.64 39.67 5.56
C SER A 759 -15.02 39.82 4.18
N ALA A 760 -15.57 39.11 3.20
CA ALA A 760 -15.20 39.23 1.79
C ALA A 760 -16.50 39.32 0.97
N ALA A 761 -16.66 40.41 0.23
CA ALA A 761 -17.79 40.57 -0.68
C ALA A 761 -17.49 39.87 -2.01
N THR A 762 -18.54 39.47 -2.73
CA THR A 762 -18.37 38.84 -4.04
C THR A 762 -17.72 39.82 -5.04
N SER A 763 -18.11 41.10 -5.00
CA SER A 763 -17.54 42.19 -5.82
C SER A 763 -16.07 42.50 -5.56
N THR A 764 -15.49 41.94 -4.50
CA THR A 764 -14.08 42.16 -4.11
C THR A 764 -13.12 41.05 -4.54
N VAL A 765 -13.62 40.10 -5.32
CA VAL A 765 -12.84 38.97 -5.84
C VAL A 765 -12.61 39.18 -7.34
N ASP A 766 -11.35 39.12 -7.76
CA ASP A 766 -11.00 39.05 -9.19
C ASP A 766 -10.79 37.57 -9.55
N ALA A 767 -11.70 37.04 -10.36
CA ALA A 767 -11.67 35.68 -10.86
C ALA A 767 -11.59 35.70 -12.39
N ARG A 768 -10.79 34.79 -12.96
CA ARG A 768 -10.54 34.68 -14.40
C ARG A 768 -10.78 33.27 -14.90
N ASP A 769 -11.36 33.15 -16.09
CA ASP A 769 -11.45 31.88 -16.81
C ASP A 769 -10.07 31.52 -17.46
N PRO A 770 -9.93 30.36 -18.11
CA PRO A 770 -8.66 29.96 -18.74
C PRO A 770 -8.24 30.87 -19.91
N GLN A 771 -9.19 31.62 -20.48
CA GLN A 771 -8.98 32.61 -21.54
C GLN A 771 -8.63 34.00 -20.98
N ASN A 772 -8.47 34.12 -19.66
CA ASN A 772 -8.15 35.34 -18.93
C ASN A 772 -9.26 36.42 -18.93
N ASN A 773 -10.51 36.04 -19.25
CA ASN A 773 -11.66 36.93 -19.12
C ASN A 773 -12.06 37.10 -17.65
N ALA A 774 -12.51 38.30 -17.28
CA ALA A 774 -13.07 38.55 -15.95
C ALA A 774 -14.40 37.81 -15.75
N ILE A 775 -14.55 37.14 -14.60
CA ILE A 775 -15.78 36.48 -14.19
C ILE A 775 -16.39 37.27 -13.04
N SER A 776 -17.69 37.58 -13.14
CA SER A 776 -18.45 38.11 -12.01
C SER A 776 -18.64 37.02 -10.96
N VAL A 777 -18.20 37.29 -9.72
CA VAL A 777 -18.40 36.37 -8.60
C VAL A 777 -19.79 36.57 -8.01
N GLY A 778 -20.55 35.48 -7.88
CA GLY A 778 -21.87 35.42 -7.26
C GLY A 778 -21.83 34.92 -5.81
N GLY A 779 -22.98 34.51 -5.30
CA GLY A 779 -23.17 34.07 -3.91
C GLY A 779 -23.48 35.20 -2.93
N THR A 780 -23.48 34.89 -1.65
CA THR A 780 -23.79 35.85 -0.56
C THR A 780 -22.55 36.56 -0.02
N GLY A 781 -21.36 36.19 -0.50
CA GLY A 781 -20.08 36.58 0.08
C GLY A 781 -19.78 35.81 1.37
N SER A 782 -18.60 36.04 1.94
CA SER A 782 -18.21 35.43 3.20
C SER A 782 -18.34 36.43 4.34
N ASN A 783 -19.18 36.09 5.33
CA ASN A 783 -19.39 36.86 6.56
C ASN A 783 -19.68 38.35 6.31
N VAL A 784 -20.36 38.67 5.21
CA VAL A 784 -20.63 40.06 4.80
C VAL A 784 -21.53 40.74 5.84
N ILE A 785 -21.10 41.92 6.30
CA ILE A 785 -21.86 42.78 7.21
C ILE A 785 -22.50 43.86 6.35
N SER A 786 -23.79 43.72 6.06
CA SER A 786 -24.52 44.56 5.10
C SER A 786 -25.32 45.71 5.72
N SER A 787 -25.50 45.72 7.05
CA SER A 787 -26.23 46.76 7.78
C SER A 787 -25.69 46.87 9.21
N TYR A 788 -25.88 48.03 9.84
CA TYR A 788 -25.49 48.28 11.24
C TYR A 788 -26.73 48.73 12.05
N PRO A 789 -26.92 48.23 13.30
CA PRO A 789 -26.11 47.23 13.97
C PRO A 789 -26.36 45.82 13.42
N ALA A 790 -25.31 45.00 13.29
CA ALA A 790 -25.43 43.61 12.88
C ALA A 790 -24.52 42.70 13.69
N THR A 791 -24.99 41.48 13.95
CA THR A 791 -24.17 40.42 14.55
C THR A 791 -23.43 39.69 13.43
N PRO A 792 -22.10 39.75 13.36
CA PRO A 792 -21.34 38.97 12.39
C PRO A 792 -21.61 37.48 12.59
N SER A 793 -21.70 36.72 11.50
CA SER A 793 -21.87 35.27 11.58
C SER A 793 -20.63 34.59 12.17
N ARG A 794 -19.45 35.17 11.95
CA ARG A 794 -18.15 34.76 12.50
C ARG A 794 -17.39 35.96 13.03
N TYR A 795 -16.79 35.83 14.20
CA TYR A 795 -15.90 36.82 14.78
C TYR A 795 -14.91 36.18 15.74
N VAL A 796 -13.77 36.84 15.92
CA VAL A 796 -12.74 36.51 16.89
C VAL A 796 -12.89 37.47 18.07
N THR A 797 -13.14 36.95 19.26
CA THR A 797 -13.08 37.74 20.51
C THR A 797 -11.63 37.81 20.95
N ILE A 798 -11.02 38.99 20.95
CA ILE A 798 -9.67 39.23 21.46
C ILE A 798 -9.79 39.76 22.89
N GLY A 799 -9.56 38.90 23.88
CA GLY A 799 -9.47 39.27 25.28
C GLY A 799 -8.12 39.88 25.66
N THR A 800 -8.05 40.47 26.85
CA THR A 800 -6.86 41.22 27.35
C THR A 800 -5.77 40.32 27.91
N ALA A 801 -6.11 39.35 28.75
CA ALA A 801 -5.15 38.40 29.33
C ALA A 801 -5.84 37.11 29.73
N GLY A 802 -5.05 36.04 29.84
CA GLY A 802 -5.48 34.81 30.49
C GLY A 802 -5.62 34.99 32.00
N THR A 803 -5.84 33.88 32.69
CA THR A 803 -5.82 33.83 34.14
C THR A 803 -4.79 32.83 34.63
N LEU A 804 -4.29 33.02 35.84
CA LEU A 804 -3.50 32.05 36.58
C LEU A 804 -4.19 31.80 37.92
N SER A 805 -4.22 30.55 38.37
CA SER A 805 -4.75 30.20 39.69
C SER A 805 -3.85 29.21 40.41
N LEU A 806 -3.75 29.38 41.73
CA LEU A 806 -3.01 28.50 42.63
C LEU A 806 -3.99 27.59 43.38
N ALA A 807 -3.59 26.33 43.54
CA ALA A 807 -4.19 25.40 44.46
C ALA A 807 -3.13 24.52 45.13
N LYS A 808 -3.42 24.03 46.34
CA LYS A 808 -2.60 23.00 46.99
C LYS A 808 -2.76 21.67 46.24
N ASN A 809 -1.65 21.05 45.85
CA ASN A 809 -1.64 19.67 45.38
C ASN A 809 -1.52 18.73 46.59
N THR A 810 -2.63 18.11 46.98
CA THR A 810 -2.69 17.23 48.17
C THR A 810 -1.93 15.92 47.99
N LEU A 811 -1.71 15.45 46.76
CA LEU A 811 -0.95 14.23 46.48
C LEU A 811 0.56 14.44 46.58
N GLN A 812 1.03 15.64 46.21
CA GLN A 812 2.45 16.01 46.27
C GLN A 812 2.82 16.78 47.55
N THR A 813 1.86 17.07 48.42
CA THR A 813 2.11 17.65 49.74
C THR A 813 2.16 16.54 50.80
N PRO A 814 3.30 16.30 51.46
CA PRO A 814 3.39 15.29 52.51
C PRO A 814 2.44 15.59 53.66
N VAL A 815 1.73 14.57 54.14
CA VAL A 815 0.92 14.65 55.37
C VAL A 815 1.83 14.86 56.59
N SER A 816 1.26 15.30 57.71
CA SER A 816 2.02 15.53 58.94
C SER A 816 2.79 14.28 59.40
N ALA A 817 4.09 14.45 59.66
CA ALA A 817 4.98 13.41 60.15
C ALA A 817 6.07 14.02 61.05
N ASN A 818 6.77 13.17 61.81
CA ASN A 818 8.00 13.58 62.48
C ASN A 818 9.18 13.44 61.51
N LEU A 819 10.12 14.38 61.58
CA LEU A 819 11.34 14.44 60.79
C LEU A 819 12.54 14.33 61.73
N ALA A 820 13.41 13.35 61.48
CA ALA A 820 14.72 13.26 62.13
C ALA A 820 15.70 14.18 61.40
N LEU A 821 16.00 15.35 61.98
CA LEU A 821 16.86 16.34 61.34
C LEU A 821 18.34 16.06 61.60
N GLY A 822 18.71 15.53 62.77
CA GLY A 822 20.11 15.32 63.15
C GLY A 822 20.97 16.58 62.92
N ASP A 823 21.98 16.45 62.07
CA ASP A 823 22.92 17.51 61.66
C ASP A 823 22.35 18.48 60.61
N GLY A 824 21.07 18.36 60.29
CA GLY A 824 20.39 19.06 59.22
C GLY A 824 20.12 18.13 58.04
N ILE A 825 19.06 18.44 57.29
CA ILE A 825 18.59 17.64 56.17
C ILE A 825 18.25 18.54 54.99
N SER A 826 18.73 18.16 53.80
CA SER A 826 18.44 18.89 52.56
C SER A 826 17.29 18.24 51.80
N GLY A 827 16.49 19.08 51.12
CA GLY A 827 15.51 18.63 50.14
C GLY A 827 14.25 18.01 50.74
N VAL A 828 13.83 18.42 51.94
CA VAL A 828 12.58 17.95 52.56
C VAL A 828 11.39 18.54 51.82
N ALA A 829 10.56 17.71 51.18
CA ALA A 829 9.33 18.18 50.55
C ALA A 829 8.33 18.66 51.61
N LEU A 830 7.84 19.89 51.48
CA LEU A 830 6.89 20.47 52.43
C LEU A 830 5.56 20.91 51.79
N LEU A 831 5.55 21.20 50.48
CA LEU A 831 4.35 21.67 49.80
C LEU A 831 4.38 21.32 48.30
N GLY A 832 3.29 20.72 47.80
CA GLY A 832 3.00 20.65 46.38
C GLY A 832 1.98 21.72 45.99
N ILE A 833 2.22 22.43 44.90
CA ILE A 833 1.32 23.45 44.34
C ILE A 833 0.92 23.10 42.91
N ASP A 834 -0.35 23.31 42.56
CA ASP A 834 -0.85 23.28 41.19
C ASP A 834 -1.10 24.72 40.73
N LEU A 835 -0.42 25.12 39.66
CA LEU A 835 -0.67 26.37 38.94
C LEU A 835 -1.48 26.04 37.69
N SER A 836 -2.65 26.63 37.54
CA SER A 836 -3.54 26.40 36.40
C SER A 836 -3.78 27.69 35.63
N ALA A 837 -3.55 27.65 34.32
CA ALA A 837 -3.75 28.79 33.43
C ALA A 837 -4.97 28.57 32.53
N THR A 838 -5.66 29.64 32.15
CA THR A 838 -6.72 29.59 31.13
C THR A 838 -6.47 30.62 30.03
N LYS A 839 -6.89 30.29 28.80
CA LYS A 839 -6.88 31.15 27.59
C LYS A 839 -5.51 31.48 26.97
N GLU A 840 -4.43 31.53 27.75
CA GLU A 840 -3.06 31.63 27.22
C GLU A 840 -2.05 30.90 28.11
N ASP A 841 -0.89 30.59 27.55
CA ASP A 841 0.27 30.14 28.32
C ASP A 841 0.69 31.27 29.26
N VAL A 842 1.03 30.93 30.50
CA VAL A 842 1.44 31.90 31.51
C VAL A 842 2.85 31.57 31.99
N LYS A 843 3.75 32.54 31.86
CA LYS A 843 5.12 32.44 32.38
C LYS A 843 5.14 32.96 33.81
N VAL A 844 5.39 32.09 34.76
CA VAL A 844 5.66 32.49 36.15
C VAL A 844 7.12 32.93 36.26
N THR A 845 7.32 34.16 36.72
CA THR A 845 8.63 34.82 36.82
C THR A 845 9.12 34.89 38.26
N GLU A 846 8.21 35.02 39.23
CA GLU A 846 8.57 34.99 40.64
C GLU A 846 7.57 34.16 41.47
N ILE A 847 8.07 33.47 42.49
CA ILE A 847 7.27 32.82 43.54
C ILE A 847 7.93 33.10 44.87
N GLU A 848 7.20 33.66 45.83
CA GLU A 848 7.63 33.73 47.23
C GLU A 848 7.15 32.50 48.01
N VAL A 849 8.05 31.92 48.79
CA VAL A 849 7.75 30.85 49.74
C VAL A 849 7.92 31.39 51.16
N GLN A 850 6.84 31.35 51.93
CA GLN A 850 6.79 31.82 53.32
C GLN A 850 6.90 30.62 54.26
N ARG A 851 7.63 30.78 55.37
CA ARG A 851 7.58 29.80 56.47
C ARG A 851 6.40 30.12 57.39
N THR A 852 5.65 29.10 57.79
CA THR A 852 4.47 29.26 58.66
C THR A 852 4.44 28.28 59.83
N GLY A 853 5.48 27.46 59.98
CA GLY A 853 5.67 26.59 61.14
C GLY A 853 6.08 27.35 62.41
N THR A 854 6.13 26.65 63.54
CA THR A 854 6.59 27.21 64.82
C THR A 854 8.10 27.21 64.99
N ALA A 855 8.85 26.53 64.12
CA ALA A 855 10.31 26.53 64.13
C ALA A 855 10.89 27.92 63.84
N ASP A 856 12.02 28.21 64.49
CA ASP A 856 12.76 29.47 64.33
C ASP A 856 13.18 29.71 62.88
N ASP A 857 13.51 30.95 62.56
CA ASP A 857 13.92 31.31 61.20
C ASP A 857 15.21 30.61 60.76
N GLN A 858 16.13 30.37 61.70
CA GLN A 858 17.36 29.63 61.49
C GLN A 858 17.15 28.14 61.20
N ALA A 859 15.94 27.60 61.42
CA ALA A 859 15.61 26.24 61.02
C ALA A 859 15.55 26.08 59.49
N TYR A 860 15.31 27.15 58.74
CA TYR A 860 15.19 27.13 57.28
C TYR A 860 16.44 27.73 56.65
N THR A 861 17.19 26.96 55.86
CA THR A 861 18.44 27.43 55.25
C THR A 861 18.28 27.75 53.76
N ALA A 862 17.55 26.91 53.03
CA ALA A 862 17.22 27.13 51.63
C ALA A 862 15.85 26.52 51.27
N ALA A 863 15.23 27.03 50.22
CA ALA A 863 14.12 26.40 49.53
C ALA A 863 14.50 26.07 48.08
N HIS A 864 13.88 25.02 47.56
CA HIS A 864 14.09 24.51 46.22
C HIS A 864 12.73 24.24 45.57
N LEU A 865 12.57 24.70 44.34
CA LEU A 865 11.37 24.49 43.54
C LEU A 865 11.65 23.37 42.53
N TYR A 866 10.85 22.31 42.53
CA TYR A 866 10.98 21.16 41.64
C TYR A 866 9.78 21.01 40.70
N ASP A 867 10.04 20.61 39.47
CA ASP A 867 9.06 20.16 38.48
C ASP A 867 9.28 18.66 38.23
N GLY A 868 8.44 17.84 38.87
CA GLY A 868 8.71 16.41 39.00
C GLY A 868 10.03 16.15 39.73
N VAL A 869 10.99 15.54 39.04
CA VAL A 869 12.34 15.28 39.57
C VAL A 869 13.36 16.38 39.25
N SER A 870 13.00 17.34 38.39
CA SER A 870 13.91 18.38 37.90
C SER A 870 13.90 19.58 38.83
N LEU A 871 15.08 20.02 39.28
CA LEU A 871 15.24 21.27 40.02
C LEU A 871 15.00 22.46 39.07
N VAL A 872 14.04 23.31 39.39
CA VAL A 872 13.75 24.55 38.67
C VAL A 872 14.69 25.66 39.14
N LYS A 873 14.75 25.90 40.45
CA LYS A 873 15.57 26.94 41.06
C LYS A 873 15.72 26.68 42.57
N SER A 874 16.75 27.26 43.16
CA SER A 874 17.00 27.28 44.61
C SER A 874 17.05 28.74 45.08
N SER A 875 16.61 29.00 46.30
CA SER A 875 16.74 30.30 46.95
C SER A 875 17.06 30.13 48.43
N THR A 876 17.98 30.93 48.96
CA THR A 876 18.39 30.85 50.37
C THR A 876 17.37 31.57 51.26
N PHE A 877 17.13 31.04 52.45
CA PHE A 877 16.47 31.80 53.51
C PHE A 877 17.54 32.63 54.22
N ALA A 878 17.47 33.95 54.11
CA ALA A 878 18.37 34.81 54.85
C ALA A 878 17.98 34.85 56.33
N ALA A 879 18.97 34.88 57.22
CA ALA A 879 18.74 35.02 58.66
C ALA A 879 17.86 36.26 58.95
N GLY A 880 16.86 36.11 59.83
CA GLY A 880 15.84 37.12 60.12
C GLY A 880 14.58 37.04 59.24
N SER A 881 14.60 36.27 58.14
CA SER A 881 13.54 36.34 57.12
C SER A 881 12.37 35.40 57.40
N THR A 882 11.15 35.83 57.07
CA THR A 882 9.93 35.01 57.12
C THR A 882 9.60 34.34 55.79
N SER A 883 10.37 34.63 54.74
CA SER A 883 10.17 34.10 53.41
C SER A 883 11.46 34.10 52.59
N THR A 884 11.42 33.41 51.46
CA THR A 884 12.44 33.48 50.42
C THR A 884 11.77 33.61 49.05
N LEU A 885 12.40 34.34 48.15
CA LEU A 885 11.84 34.69 46.84
C LEU A 885 12.63 34.00 45.73
N PHE A 886 11.93 33.28 44.87
CA PHE A 886 12.47 32.71 43.65
C PHE A 886 12.28 33.71 42.52
N LYS A 887 13.36 34.28 41.99
CA LYS A 887 13.34 35.22 40.86
C LYS A 887 13.79 34.59 39.55
N GLU A 888 13.48 35.27 38.45
CA GLU A 888 13.89 34.89 37.09
C GLU A 888 13.45 33.48 36.71
N LEU A 889 12.27 33.07 37.20
CA LEU A 889 11.67 31.81 36.82
C LEU A 889 11.26 31.86 35.34
N SER A 890 11.33 30.69 34.69
CA SER A 890 10.87 30.48 33.32
C SER A 890 9.89 29.31 33.25
N VAL A 891 9.06 29.19 34.29
CA VAL A 891 8.04 28.13 34.36
C VAL A 891 6.86 28.53 33.49
N ILE A 892 6.61 27.76 32.42
CA ILE A 892 5.44 27.94 31.57
C ILE A 892 4.31 27.03 32.06
N VAL A 893 3.19 27.63 32.41
CA VAL A 893 1.92 26.96 32.67
C VAL A 893 1.12 26.99 31.36
N PRO A 894 0.78 25.84 30.76
CA PRO A 894 0.12 25.82 29.46
C PRO A 894 -1.33 26.35 29.55
N ALA A 895 -1.78 27.00 28.48
CA ALA A 895 -3.16 27.45 28.31
C ALA A 895 -4.15 26.31 28.52
N ASP A 896 -5.19 26.57 29.31
CA ASP A 896 -6.24 25.61 29.67
C ASP A 896 -5.68 24.30 30.27
N GLY A 897 -4.53 24.42 30.93
CA GLY A 897 -3.80 23.32 31.53
C GLY A 897 -3.22 23.69 32.89
N LYS A 898 -2.48 22.75 33.48
CA LYS A 898 -1.89 22.91 34.80
C LYS A 898 -0.43 22.46 34.83
N LYS A 899 0.32 23.06 35.76
CA LYS A 899 1.71 22.72 36.10
C LYS A 899 1.81 22.49 37.60
N THR A 900 2.38 21.35 37.99
CA THR A 900 2.61 21.03 39.41
C THR A 900 4.05 21.31 39.77
N LEU A 901 4.28 22.04 40.86
CA LEU A 901 5.60 22.27 41.43
C LEU A 901 5.65 21.80 42.87
N VAL A 902 6.81 21.33 43.31
CA VAL A 902 7.05 20.87 44.69
C VAL A 902 8.10 21.76 45.34
N VAL A 903 7.74 22.36 46.48
CA VAL A 903 8.64 23.12 47.34
C VAL A 903 9.31 22.14 48.30
N LYS A 904 10.63 22.03 48.16
CA LYS A 904 11.51 21.32 49.09
C LYS A 904 12.34 22.32 49.88
N VAL A 905 12.68 22.01 51.12
CA VAL A 905 13.41 22.92 52.02
C VAL A 905 14.58 22.19 52.65
N ASP A 906 15.69 22.91 52.79
CA ASP A 906 16.85 22.50 53.56
C ASP A 906 16.70 23.02 54.99
N LEU A 907 16.74 22.10 55.95
CA LEU A 907 16.54 22.37 57.37
C LEU A 907 17.85 22.22 58.14
N ALA A 908 18.11 23.16 59.05
CA ALA A 908 19.32 23.16 59.89
C ALA A 908 19.28 22.07 60.99
N ALA A 909 20.44 21.78 61.57
CA ALA A 909 20.58 20.83 62.68
C ALA A 909 19.74 21.22 63.89
N VAL A 910 19.27 20.24 64.66
CA VAL A 910 18.66 20.49 65.98
C VAL A 910 19.76 20.88 66.97
N ASP A 911 19.68 22.09 67.52
CA ASP A 911 20.70 22.67 68.40
C ASP A 911 20.18 22.99 69.81
N GLY A 912 18.87 22.83 70.03
CA GLY A 912 18.20 23.09 71.31
C GLY A 912 18.04 24.58 71.65
N THR A 913 18.50 25.50 70.80
CA THR A 913 18.39 26.95 71.01
C THR A 913 17.46 27.59 69.97
N PHE A 914 17.77 27.41 68.69
CA PHE A 914 17.02 27.97 67.58
C PHE A 914 16.18 26.88 66.91
N VAL A 915 16.78 25.72 66.67
CA VAL A 915 16.07 24.56 66.16
C VAL A 915 15.82 23.63 67.34
N THR A 916 14.59 23.65 67.86
CA THR A 916 14.18 22.87 69.01
C THR A 916 13.31 21.68 68.59
N SER A 917 13.47 20.56 69.28
CA SER A 917 12.61 19.40 69.11
C SER A 917 11.14 19.73 69.41
N ALA A 918 10.23 19.04 68.72
CA ALA A 918 8.78 19.27 68.70
C ALA A 918 8.30 20.59 68.05
N SER A 919 9.20 21.45 67.56
CA SER A 919 8.82 22.58 66.70
C SER A 919 8.29 22.07 65.34
N THR A 920 7.42 22.85 64.69
CA THR A 920 6.87 22.49 63.38
C THR A 920 7.53 23.26 62.25
N THR A 921 7.79 22.59 61.14
CA THR A 921 8.16 23.20 59.87
C THR A 921 7.06 23.01 58.84
N LYS A 922 6.71 24.10 58.16
CA LYS A 922 5.80 24.12 57.01
C LYS A 922 5.99 25.41 56.24
N VAL A 923 5.61 25.35 54.97
CA VAL A 923 5.68 26.50 54.06
C VAL A 923 4.33 26.80 53.42
N LYS A 924 4.17 28.05 53.02
CA LYS A 924 3.01 28.59 52.34
C LYS A 924 3.42 29.35 51.09
N VAL A 925 2.65 29.21 50.03
CA VAL A 925 2.69 30.08 48.86
C VAL A 925 1.34 30.80 48.79
N ALA A 926 1.37 32.13 48.84
CA ALA A 926 0.18 32.95 48.69
C ALA A 926 -0.04 33.29 47.21
N THR A 927 -1.30 33.53 46.83
CA THR A 927 -1.63 33.93 45.46
C THR A 927 -1.02 35.30 45.11
N THR A 928 -1.00 36.23 46.06
CA THR A 928 -0.45 37.59 45.90
C THR A 928 1.07 37.64 45.80
N THR A 929 1.77 36.53 46.00
CA THR A 929 3.23 36.45 46.01
C THR A 929 3.79 35.70 44.82
N ILE A 930 2.98 35.54 43.78
CA ILE A 930 3.36 34.96 42.49
C ILE A 930 3.29 36.08 41.46
N GLU A 931 4.44 36.37 40.83
CA GLU A 931 4.47 37.23 39.66
C GLU A 931 4.48 36.38 38.40
N ALA A 932 3.58 36.69 37.48
CA ALA A 932 3.45 35.99 36.21
C ALA A 932 3.11 36.96 35.09
N VAL A 933 3.48 36.57 33.88
CA VAL A 933 3.22 37.33 32.65
C VAL A 933 2.61 36.38 31.63
N GLY A 934 1.53 36.81 30.98
CA GLY A 934 0.94 36.07 29.87
C GLY A 934 1.93 35.99 28.70
N VAL A 935 2.13 34.80 28.14
CA VAL A 935 3.11 34.59 27.06
C VAL A 935 2.65 35.25 25.76
N SER A 936 1.35 35.23 25.47
CA SER A 936 0.80 35.90 24.29
C SER A 936 0.58 37.39 24.55
N SER A 937 -0.07 37.72 25.67
CA SER A 937 -0.44 39.10 25.98
C SER A 937 0.75 39.98 26.37
N GLY A 938 1.80 39.40 26.96
CA GLY A 938 2.88 40.17 27.57
C GLY A 938 2.44 41.01 28.77
N LEU A 939 1.21 40.85 29.24
CA LEU A 939 0.66 41.59 30.37
C LEU A 939 0.92 40.84 31.69
N PRO A 940 1.12 41.56 32.81
CA PRO A 940 1.12 40.95 34.13
C PRO A 940 -0.19 40.22 34.40
N ILE A 941 -0.12 39.01 34.97
CA ILE A 941 -1.27 38.21 35.36
C ILE A 941 -1.24 38.02 36.88
N ASP A 942 -2.26 38.54 37.55
CA ASP A 942 -2.48 38.27 38.96
C ASP A 942 -2.86 36.79 39.14
N CYS A 943 -2.20 36.12 40.09
CA CYS A 943 -2.58 34.78 40.46
C CYS A 943 -3.82 34.82 41.37
N GLY A 944 -4.89 34.14 40.96
CA GLY A 944 -6.09 33.91 41.77
C GLY A 944 -6.07 32.56 42.49
N GLY A 945 -7.23 32.11 42.97
CA GLY A 945 -7.37 30.83 43.67
C GLY A 945 -7.18 30.97 45.18
N VAL A 946 -6.60 29.94 45.80
CA VAL A 946 -6.42 29.87 47.26
C VAL A 946 -4.95 29.66 47.58
N ALA A 947 -4.44 30.35 48.60
CA ALA A 947 -3.09 30.12 49.09
C ALA A 947 -2.87 28.63 49.43
N ALA A 948 -1.73 28.09 49.04
CA ALA A 948 -1.38 26.70 49.27
C ALA A 948 -0.43 26.60 50.47
N GLU A 949 -0.79 25.82 51.47
CA GLU A 949 -0.01 25.65 52.70
C GLU A 949 0.24 24.17 53.01
N GLY A 950 1.47 23.88 53.44
CA GLY A 950 1.91 22.54 53.85
C GLY A 950 1.19 22.07 55.12
N TYR A 951 1.29 20.78 55.40
CA TYR A 951 0.91 20.24 56.72
C TYR A 951 2.09 20.39 57.69
N ASP A 952 1.81 20.48 59.00
CA ASP A 952 2.86 20.58 60.01
C ASP A 952 3.76 19.34 59.97
N GLN A 953 5.07 19.54 59.81
CA GLN A 953 6.09 18.51 59.99
C GLN A 953 6.84 18.77 61.28
N TYR A 954 6.93 17.78 62.16
CA TYR A 954 7.49 17.96 63.50
C TYR A 954 8.97 17.62 63.50
N ILE A 955 9.80 18.55 63.95
CA ILE A 955 11.27 18.43 63.96
C ILE A 955 11.73 17.72 65.24
N TYR A 956 12.63 16.76 65.12
CA TYR A 956 13.31 16.10 66.24
C TYR A 956 14.78 15.84 65.90
N LEU A 957 15.65 15.74 66.91
CA LEU A 957 17.06 15.39 66.70
C LEU A 957 17.18 13.98 66.11
N THR A 958 16.34 13.07 66.60
CA THR A 958 16.19 11.71 66.10
C THR A 958 14.73 11.25 66.23
N THR A 959 14.33 10.21 65.49
CA THR A 959 12.99 9.63 65.58
C THR A 959 13.04 8.12 65.73
N VAL A 960 12.13 7.56 66.54
CA VAL A 960 11.99 6.11 66.73
C VAL A 960 10.69 5.62 66.15
N LYS A 961 10.82 4.63 65.27
CA LYS A 961 9.73 3.81 64.74
C LYS A 961 9.62 2.50 65.51
N VAL A 962 8.39 2.05 65.78
CA VAL A 962 8.14 0.79 66.50
C VAL A 962 7.48 -0.20 65.56
N ALA A 963 7.97 -1.44 65.54
CA ALA A 963 7.41 -2.51 64.74
C ALA A 963 7.30 -3.81 65.56
N LEU A 964 6.35 -4.66 65.18
CA LEU A 964 6.25 -6.01 65.75
C LEU A 964 7.36 -6.85 65.13
N SER A 965 8.17 -7.51 65.95
CA SER A 965 9.22 -8.37 65.40
C SER A 965 8.59 -9.61 64.74
N SER A 966 9.16 -10.02 63.61
CA SER A 966 8.61 -11.12 62.79
C SER A 966 8.57 -12.47 63.51
N ASP A 967 9.40 -12.66 64.53
CA ASP A 967 9.50 -13.86 65.37
C ASP A 967 8.74 -13.70 66.71
N SER A 968 7.89 -12.68 66.84
CA SER A 968 7.06 -12.51 68.04
C SER A 968 6.21 -13.79 68.27
N PRO A 969 6.16 -14.31 69.51
CA PRO A 969 5.44 -15.54 69.84
C PRO A 969 3.96 -15.51 69.42
N LYS A 970 3.46 -16.65 68.90
CA LYS A 970 2.06 -16.88 68.51
C LYS A 970 1.73 -18.37 68.52
N GLY A 971 0.46 -18.74 68.71
CA GLY A 971 -0.01 -20.13 68.67
C GLY A 971 -0.12 -20.78 70.05
N THR A 972 0.01 -22.11 70.11
CA THR A 972 -0.22 -22.88 71.34
C THR A 972 1.03 -22.94 72.22
N GLY A 973 0.90 -22.63 73.51
CA GLY A 973 1.98 -22.71 74.50
C GLY A 973 1.54 -23.29 75.85
N TYR A 974 2.50 -23.59 76.72
CA TYR A 974 2.23 -24.03 78.09
C TYR A 974 2.33 -22.83 79.06
N PRO A 975 1.41 -22.68 80.02
CA PRO A 975 1.46 -21.58 80.98
C PRO A 975 2.66 -21.75 81.93
N GLY A 976 3.41 -20.67 82.15
CA GLY A 976 4.61 -20.67 82.96
C GLY A 976 4.87 -19.31 83.61
N THR A 977 5.84 -19.25 84.53
CA THR A 977 6.12 -18.03 85.31
C THR A 977 7.00 -17.01 84.56
N LEU A 978 7.56 -17.38 83.41
CA LEU A 978 8.50 -16.57 82.63
C LEU A 978 8.45 -16.93 81.14
N GLU A 979 7.24 -16.95 80.57
CA GLU A 979 7.03 -17.28 79.16
C GLU A 979 7.36 -16.09 78.25
N ASP A 980 7.84 -16.38 77.05
CA ASP A 980 8.06 -15.40 76.01
C ASP A 980 6.74 -15.04 75.32
N VAL A 981 6.38 -13.75 75.32
CA VAL A 981 5.01 -13.34 74.97
C VAL A 981 4.89 -12.26 73.90
N LEU A 982 5.90 -11.42 73.69
CA LEU A 982 5.88 -10.37 72.67
C LEU A 982 7.30 -9.90 72.33
N HIS A 983 7.60 -9.75 71.04
CA HIS A 983 8.83 -9.14 70.59
C HIS A 983 8.56 -7.83 69.85
N LEU A 984 9.24 -6.76 70.24
CA LEU A 984 9.14 -5.44 69.62
C LEU A 984 10.50 -4.97 69.11
N ASP A 985 10.51 -4.42 67.90
CA ASP A 985 11.66 -3.80 67.27
C ASP A 985 11.51 -2.27 67.34
N PHE A 986 12.40 -1.62 68.08
CA PHE A 986 12.50 -0.16 68.16
C PHE A 986 13.61 0.29 67.20
N ILE A 987 13.21 0.91 66.10
CA ILE A 987 14.07 1.27 64.98
C ILE A 987 14.34 2.77 65.05
N ASN A 988 15.60 3.14 65.24
CA ASN A 988 16.05 4.52 65.20
C ASN A 988 16.26 4.93 63.72
N GLU A 989 15.50 5.94 63.27
CA GLU A 989 15.55 6.48 61.91
C GLU A 989 16.48 7.71 61.80
N GLY A 990 17.09 8.14 62.90
CA GLY A 990 18.04 9.24 62.96
C GLY A 990 19.50 8.82 63.13
N ILE A 991 20.37 9.83 63.10
CA ILE A 991 21.83 9.68 63.26
C ILE A 991 22.32 9.89 64.70
N TYR A 992 21.39 10.15 65.62
CA TYR A 992 21.64 10.30 67.05
C TYR A 992 20.88 9.23 67.84
N ASP A 993 21.48 8.78 68.94
CA ASP A 993 20.87 7.82 69.85
C ASP A 993 19.56 8.38 70.43
N ALA A 994 18.52 7.56 70.46
CA ALA A 994 17.28 7.85 71.19
C ALA A 994 17.28 7.08 72.51
N THR A 995 16.62 7.59 73.54
CA THR A 995 16.48 6.89 74.82
C THR A 995 15.03 6.49 75.04
N LEU A 996 14.73 5.19 75.12
CA LEU A 996 13.40 4.71 75.47
C LEU A 996 13.16 4.91 76.97
N ASN A 997 12.17 5.73 77.32
CA ASN A 997 11.85 6.10 78.70
C ASN A 997 10.70 5.26 79.27
N THR A 998 9.61 5.16 78.51
CA THR A 998 8.40 4.44 78.93
C THR A 998 7.84 3.60 77.80
N THR A 999 7.39 2.37 78.11
CA THR A 999 6.53 1.59 77.22
C THR A 999 5.37 0.96 78.00
N THR A 1000 4.15 1.11 77.49
CA THR A 1000 2.93 0.58 78.09
C THR A 1000 2.30 -0.46 77.17
N LEU A 1001 2.20 -1.70 77.62
CA LEU A 1001 1.58 -2.78 76.87
C LEU A 1001 0.20 -3.10 77.43
N THR A 1002 -0.77 -3.37 76.56
CA THR A 1002 -2.09 -3.84 76.95
C THR A 1002 -2.21 -5.34 76.70
N ILE A 1003 -2.62 -6.08 77.73
CA ILE A 1003 -2.90 -7.51 77.67
C ILE A 1003 -4.36 -7.70 77.28
N ALA A 1004 -4.63 -8.21 76.09
CA ALA A 1004 -5.95 -8.75 75.77
C ALA A 1004 -6.01 -10.22 76.24
N TYR A 1005 -7.01 -10.57 77.03
CA TYR A 1005 -7.11 -11.89 77.67
C TYR A 1005 -8.54 -12.43 77.65
N SER A 1006 -8.68 -13.74 77.48
CA SER A 1006 -9.89 -14.49 77.77
C SER A 1006 -9.59 -15.68 78.69
N PRO A 1007 -10.21 -15.78 79.87
CA PRO A 1007 -9.96 -16.85 80.83
C PRO A 1007 -10.48 -18.24 80.42
N GLY A 1008 -11.35 -18.34 79.41
CA GLY A 1008 -12.15 -19.55 79.20
C GLY A 1008 -13.22 -19.74 80.28
N THR A 1009 -13.99 -20.84 80.22
CA THR A 1009 -15.08 -21.10 81.17
C THR A 1009 -14.54 -21.48 82.56
N GLY A 1010 -14.66 -20.60 83.55
CA GLY A 1010 -14.56 -20.98 84.98
C GLY A 1010 -13.50 -20.30 85.87
N ALA A 1011 -12.84 -19.20 85.47
CA ALA A 1011 -11.88 -18.51 86.35
C ALA A 1011 -12.34 -17.11 86.80
N THR A 1012 -12.22 -16.85 88.12
CA THR A 1012 -12.42 -15.54 88.77
C THR A 1012 -11.08 -14.79 88.94
N THR A 1013 -11.14 -13.45 88.83
CA THR A 1013 -10.13 -12.42 89.16
C THR A 1013 -8.69 -12.87 89.46
N SER A 1014 -7.74 -12.38 88.66
CA SER A 1014 -6.32 -12.74 88.82
C SER A 1014 -5.53 -11.63 89.53
N THR A 1015 -4.69 -12.02 90.49
CA THR A 1015 -3.69 -11.16 91.12
C THR A 1015 -2.69 -10.59 90.11
N GLU A 1016 -2.22 -9.37 90.35
CA GLU A 1016 -1.10 -8.75 89.64
C GLU A 1016 0.06 -9.73 89.39
N LYS A 1017 0.64 -9.77 88.18
CA LYS A 1017 1.87 -10.53 87.91
C LYS A 1017 2.95 -9.68 87.29
N GLN A 1018 4.16 -10.16 87.52
CA GLN A 1018 5.39 -9.54 87.05
C GLN A 1018 5.69 -9.96 85.61
N PHE A 1019 6.09 -8.96 84.82
CA PHE A 1019 6.63 -9.06 83.48
C PHE A 1019 8.00 -8.37 83.45
N LYS A 1020 8.86 -8.84 82.56
CA LYS A 1020 10.23 -8.36 82.37
C LYS A 1020 10.49 -8.15 80.90
N LEU A 1021 11.14 -7.05 80.56
CA LEU A 1021 11.71 -6.81 79.24
C LEU A 1021 13.15 -7.33 79.22
N TYR A 1022 13.51 -8.06 78.18
CA TYR A 1022 14.85 -8.56 77.92
C TYR A 1022 15.41 -7.98 76.64
N ASP A 1023 16.73 -7.75 76.60
CA ASP A 1023 17.45 -7.60 75.34
C ASP A 1023 17.75 -8.97 74.70
N THR A 1024 18.29 -8.96 73.48
CA THR A 1024 18.67 -10.18 72.74
C THR A 1024 19.83 -10.96 73.37
N ALA A 1025 20.59 -10.33 74.26
CA ALA A 1025 21.63 -10.99 75.06
C ALA A 1025 21.08 -11.64 76.34
N GLY A 1026 19.78 -11.49 76.63
CA GLY A 1026 19.11 -12.07 77.78
C GLY A 1026 19.23 -11.23 79.07
N ASN A 1027 19.66 -9.98 78.98
CA ASN A 1027 19.70 -9.08 80.13
C ASN A 1027 18.34 -8.43 80.37
N VAL A 1028 17.90 -8.35 81.62
CA VAL A 1028 16.66 -7.65 82.01
C VAL A 1028 16.85 -6.14 81.88
N LYS A 1029 15.98 -5.48 81.10
CA LYS A 1029 15.95 -4.02 80.88
C LYS A 1029 14.87 -3.30 81.66
N GLY A 1030 13.79 -3.99 82.02
CA GLY A 1030 12.71 -3.43 82.80
C GLY A 1030 11.93 -4.52 83.50
N THR A 1031 11.38 -4.23 84.67
CA THR A 1031 10.47 -5.11 85.39
C THR A 1031 9.24 -4.30 85.77
N ALA A 1032 8.06 -4.79 85.41
CA ALA A 1032 6.80 -4.13 85.70
C ALA A 1032 5.75 -5.16 86.12
N THR A 1033 4.71 -4.70 86.79
CA THR A 1033 3.60 -5.54 87.23
C THR A 1033 2.34 -5.12 86.48
N SER A 1034 1.55 -6.08 86.02
CA SER A 1034 0.25 -5.80 85.39
C SER A 1034 -0.71 -5.10 86.37
N SER A 1035 -1.54 -4.17 85.91
CA SER A 1035 -2.55 -3.44 86.71
C SER A 1035 -3.72 -4.27 87.28
N GLY A 1036 -3.64 -5.60 87.22
CA GLY A 1036 -4.65 -6.55 87.70
C GLY A 1036 -5.76 -6.83 86.68
N MET A 1037 -6.20 -8.09 86.56
CA MET A 1037 -7.24 -8.51 85.60
C MET A 1037 -8.57 -8.75 86.34
N THR A 1038 -9.51 -7.81 86.21
CA THR A 1038 -10.87 -7.95 86.74
C THR A 1038 -11.74 -8.72 85.73
N GLY A 1039 -12.52 -9.70 86.23
CA GLY A 1039 -13.21 -10.69 85.40
C GLY A 1039 -14.13 -10.07 84.34
N GLY A 1040 -13.66 -10.07 83.10
CA GLY A 1040 -14.32 -9.56 81.89
C GLY A 1040 -13.25 -9.30 80.83
N ILE A 1041 -13.60 -9.32 79.55
CA ILE A 1041 -12.68 -8.95 78.47
C ILE A 1041 -12.38 -7.45 78.62
N ASN A 1042 -11.38 -7.09 79.43
CA ASN A 1042 -10.86 -5.74 79.58
C ASN A 1042 -9.39 -5.81 79.94
N GLY A 1043 -8.57 -5.14 79.11
CA GLY A 1043 -7.14 -5.38 79.08
C GLY A 1043 -6.41 -4.76 80.26
N ALA A 1044 -5.68 -5.59 81.01
CA ALA A 1044 -4.71 -5.09 81.97
C ALA A 1044 -3.55 -4.42 81.23
N THR A 1045 -2.94 -3.43 81.84
CA THR A 1045 -1.77 -2.73 81.31
C THR A 1045 -0.50 -3.12 82.05
N ILE A 1046 0.62 -3.15 81.34
CA ILE A 1046 1.97 -3.31 81.87
C ILE A 1046 2.75 -2.07 81.47
N THR A 1047 3.03 -1.18 82.42
CA THR A 1047 3.81 0.03 82.16
C THR A 1047 5.20 -0.14 82.70
N PHE A 1048 6.18 -0.13 81.80
CA PHE A 1048 7.59 -0.03 82.12
C PHE A 1048 7.99 1.44 82.04
N SER A 1049 8.42 2.02 83.16
CA SER A 1049 8.91 3.40 83.26
C SER A 1049 10.37 3.42 83.73
N GLY A 1050 11.08 4.51 83.43
CA GLY A 1050 12.49 4.67 83.82
C GLY A 1050 13.41 3.63 83.19
N LEU A 1051 13.14 3.26 81.93
CA LEU A 1051 13.91 2.26 81.21
C LEU A 1051 15.32 2.74 80.85
N ASP A 1052 15.48 4.04 80.59
CA ASP A 1052 16.73 4.70 80.17
C ASP A 1052 17.52 3.90 79.12
N LEU A 1053 16.80 3.26 78.19
CA LEU A 1053 17.39 2.31 77.26
C LEU A 1053 17.79 3.01 75.97
N VAL A 1054 19.09 3.04 75.71
CA VAL A 1054 19.65 3.60 74.47
C VAL A 1054 19.24 2.74 73.27
N ILE A 1055 18.59 3.37 72.29
CA ILE A 1055 18.32 2.87 70.95
C ILE A 1055 19.36 3.51 70.02
N PRO A 1056 20.39 2.75 69.59
CA PRO A 1056 21.55 3.32 68.93
C PRO A 1056 21.19 3.93 67.58
N ALA A 1057 21.85 5.04 67.25
CA ALA A 1057 21.88 5.65 65.94
C ALA A 1057 22.40 4.70 64.87
N GLY A 1058 21.99 4.88 63.62
CA GLY A 1058 22.72 4.29 62.51
C GLY A 1058 21.95 4.17 61.20
N THR A 1059 22.69 4.32 60.10
CA THR A 1059 22.25 4.02 58.72
C THR A 1059 22.58 2.57 58.30
N THR A 1060 23.24 1.81 59.18
CA THR A 1060 23.61 0.40 59.00
C THR A 1060 23.11 -0.42 60.20
N PRO A 1061 22.44 -1.59 59.99
CA PRO A 1061 21.93 -2.40 61.09
C PRO A 1061 23.03 -2.86 62.08
N PRO A 1062 22.73 -2.96 63.39
CA PRO A 1062 21.40 -2.83 63.97
C PRO A 1062 21.16 -1.44 64.60
N ASN A 1063 20.57 -0.52 63.84
CA ASN A 1063 19.83 0.65 64.35
C ASN A 1063 18.48 0.26 64.98
N THR A 1064 18.36 -1.01 65.40
CA THR A 1064 17.15 -1.63 65.89
C THR A 1064 17.45 -2.24 67.24
N THR A 1065 16.79 -1.74 68.28
CA THR A 1065 16.80 -2.35 69.61
C THR A 1065 15.59 -3.25 69.74
N LYS A 1066 15.85 -4.55 69.81
CA LYS A 1066 14.81 -5.54 70.02
C LYS A 1066 14.60 -5.79 71.50
N LEU A 1067 13.35 -5.71 71.92
CA LEU A 1067 12.91 -6.01 73.28
C LEU A 1067 11.97 -7.20 73.30
N ILE A 1068 12.27 -8.14 74.18
CA ILE A 1068 11.55 -9.39 74.38
C ILE A 1068 10.79 -9.29 75.71
N LEU A 1069 9.47 -9.25 75.65
CA LEU A 1069 8.61 -9.30 76.82
C LEU A 1069 8.48 -10.76 77.27
N LYS A 1070 8.91 -11.04 78.50
CA LYS A 1070 8.61 -12.30 79.17
C LYS A 1070 7.86 -12.08 80.45
N GLY A 1071 6.96 -12.97 80.81
CA GLY A 1071 6.25 -12.83 82.07
C GLY A 1071 5.44 -14.05 82.46
N ASN A 1072 4.79 -13.91 83.60
CA ASN A 1072 3.99 -14.97 84.15
C ASN A 1072 2.66 -15.08 83.38
N THR A 1073 2.46 -16.21 82.69
CA THR A 1073 1.24 -16.53 81.95
C THR A 1073 0.34 -17.53 82.70
N THR A 1074 0.66 -17.89 83.94
CA THR A 1074 -0.10 -18.85 84.79
C THR A 1074 -1.46 -18.32 85.24
N TYR A 1075 -1.92 -17.19 84.70
CA TYR A 1075 -3.29 -16.73 84.80
C TYR A 1075 -4.28 -17.74 84.22
N VAL A 1076 -3.82 -18.54 83.25
CA VAL A 1076 -4.60 -19.58 82.63
C VAL A 1076 -4.61 -20.84 83.49
N THR A 1077 -5.66 -21.03 84.27
CA THR A 1077 -5.94 -22.30 84.96
C THR A 1077 -6.57 -23.29 83.99
N SER A 1078 -6.08 -24.53 84.00
CA SER A 1078 -6.43 -25.66 83.13
C SER A 1078 -7.88 -25.67 82.60
N GLY A 1079 -8.05 -25.30 81.33
CA GLY A 1079 -9.30 -25.42 80.56
C GLY A 1079 -9.05 -25.13 79.08
N ALA A 1080 -9.72 -25.84 78.19
CA ALA A 1080 -9.58 -25.63 76.75
C ALA A 1080 -10.17 -24.26 76.34
N GLY A 1081 -9.40 -23.43 75.64
CA GLY A 1081 -9.89 -22.22 74.97
C GLY A 1081 -9.45 -20.86 75.54
N SER A 1082 -8.54 -20.81 76.50
CA SER A 1082 -8.00 -19.53 77.03
C SER A 1082 -6.93 -18.95 76.10
N TYR A 1083 -6.94 -17.63 75.90
CA TYR A 1083 -5.96 -16.95 75.06
C TYR A 1083 -5.50 -15.61 75.63
N GLN A 1084 -4.27 -15.20 75.27
CA GLN A 1084 -3.68 -13.90 75.58
C GLN A 1084 -3.06 -13.27 74.33
N SER A 1085 -3.12 -11.96 74.18
CA SER A 1085 -2.26 -11.20 73.27
C SER A 1085 -1.79 -9.92 73.95
N PHE A 1086 -0.60 -9.45 73.58
CA PHE A 1086 0.04 -8.27 74.15
C PHE A 1086 0.20 -7.25 73.04
N ASN A 1087 -0.28 -6.03 73.26
CA ASN A 1087 -0.44 -5.04 72.19
C ASN A 1087 0.02 -3.66 72.67
N LEU A 1088 0.61 -2.86 71.78
CA LEU A 1088 0.64 -1.40 71.95
C LEU A 1088 -0.65 -0.84 71.37
N GLN A 1089 -1.50 -0.22 72.18
CA GLN A 1089 -2.83 0.22 71.76
C GLN A 1089 -2.84 1.60 71.15
N ASN A 1090 -1.95 2.49 71.62
CA ASN A 1090 -1.84 3.87 71.18
C ASN A 1090 -0.39 4.22 70.87
N THR A 1091 -0.16 5.16 69.97
CA THR A 1091 1.17 5.73 69.69
C THR A 1091 1.80 6.39 70.92
N SER A 1092 0.97 6.89 71.85
CA SER A 1092 1.40 7.40 73.16
C SER A 1092 1.91 6.34 74.13
N ASP A 1093 1.69 5.05 73.84
CA ASP A 1093 2.11 3.96 74.73
C ASP A 1093 3.63 3.77 74.72
N VAL A 1094 4.34 4.36 73.76
CA VAL A 1094 5.80 4.38 73.72
C VAL A 1094 6.26 5.82 73.80
N VAL A 1095 7.08 6.13 74.80
CA VAL A 1095 7.71 7.43 74.98
C VAL A 1095 9.21 7.25 74.97
N TRP A 1096 9.87 7.94 74.05
CA TRP A 1096 11.32 8.00 73.93
C TRP A 1096 11.78 9.45 73.97
N ASN A 1097 13.05 9.68 74.27
CA ASN A 1097 13.66 11.00 74.37
C ASN A 1097 14.75 11.15 73.30
N ASP A 1098 14.74 12.23 72.52
CA ASP A 1098 15.80 12.56 71.53
C ASP A 1098 16.94 13.37 72.12
N GLN A 1099 17.16 13.32 73.43
CA GLN A 1099 18.07 14.17 74.24
C GLN A 1099 17.49 15.54 74.65
N TYR A 1100 16.43 16.03 73.99
CA TYR A 1100 15.85 17.33 74.31
C TYR A 1100 14.46 17.22 74.92
N VAL A 1101 13.58 16.41 74.34
CA VAL A 1101 12.18 16.28 74.78
C VAL A 1101 11.72 14.84 74.77
N ASP A 1102 10.73 14.53 75.62
CA ASP A 1102 10.00 13.27 75.55
C ASP A 1102 9.01 13.31 74.39
N VAL A 1103 9.08 12.29 73.53
CA VAL A 1103 8.33 12.15 72.28
C VAL A 1103 7.52 10.87 72.34
N SER A 1104 6.22 10.97 72.05
CA SER A 1104 5.40 9.79 71.80
C SER A 1104 5.73 9.20 70.42
N ALA A 1105 5.86 7.88 70.31
CA ALA A 1105 6.19 7.23 69.06
C ALA A 1105 5.03 7.35 68.05
N LEU A 1106 5.07 8.36 67.18
CA LEU A 1106 4.03 8.64 66.19
C LEU A 1106 4.11 7.74 64.94
N HIS A 1107 5.16 6.94 64.79
CA HIS A 1107 5.47 6.21 63.56
C HIS A 1107 5.13 4.72 63.59
N PHE A 1108 4.04 4.33 64.24
CA PHE A 1108 3.46 2.99 64.04
C PHE A 1108 1.94 3.05 63.96
N VAL A 1109 1.36 2.09 63.23
CA VAL A 1109 -0.10 1.96 63.15
C VAL A 1109 -0.56 1.27 64.42
N ALA A 1110 -1.18 2.02 65.32
CA ALA A 1110 -1.80 1.47 66.52
C ALA A 1110 -3.21 0.92 66.20
N PRO A 1111 -3.63 -0.22 66.77
CA PRO A 1111 -2.86 -1.04 67.69
C PRO A 1111 -1.81 -1.89 66.98
N LEU A 1112 -0.59 -1.92 67.52
CA LEU A 1112 0.41 -2.91 67.13
C LEU A 1112 0.13 -4.18 67.93
N ALA A 1113 -0.61 -5.09 67.33
CA ALA A 1113 -1.10 -6.29 68.00
C ALA A 1113 -0.11 -7.45 67.91
N GLY A 1114 0.27 -8.00 69.06
CA GLY A 1114 1.05 -9.23 69.13
C GLY A 1114 0.26 -10.46 68.68
N GLY A 1115 0.97 -11.58 68.50
CA GLY A 1115 0.34 -12.86 68.24
C GLY A 1115 -0.57 -13.32 69.37
N THR A 1116 -1.66 -14.01 69.02
CA THR A 1116 -2.50 -14.68 70.03
C THR A 1116 -1.80 -15.95 70.52
N LEU A 1117 -1.59 -16.03 71.84
CA LEU A 1117 -1.10 -17.19 72.54
C LEU A 1117 -2.27 -17.95 73.16
N THR A 1118 -2.47 -19.20 72.74
CA THR A 1118 -3.53 -20.07 73.24
C THR A 1118 -2.92 -21.10 74.17
N TYR A 1119 -3.58 -21.35 75.30
CA TYR A 1119 -3.11 -22.28 76.32
C TYR A 1119 -4.16 -23.37 76.49
N GLY A 1120 -3.75 -24.63 76.30
CA GLY A 1120 -4.62 -25.80 76.41
C GLY A 1120 -3.75 -27.06 76.40
N TYR A 1121 -4.14 -28.05 77.21
CA TYR A 1121 -3.60 -29.41 77.08
C TYR A 1121 -4.31 -30.15 75.96
#